data_AF-A0A938GP84-F1
#
_entry.id   AF-A0A938GP84-F1
#
_cell.length_a   1.000
_cell.length_b   1.000
_cell.length_c   1.000
_cell.angle_alpha   90.00
_cell.angle_beta   90.00
_cell.angle_gamma   90.00
#
_symmetry.space_group_name_H-M   'P 1'
#
loop_
_entity.id
_entity.type
_entity.pdbx_description
1 polymer ?
#
loop_
_entity_poly.entity_id
_entity_poly.type
_entity_poly.pdbx_seq_one_letter_code
_entity_poly.pdbx_strand_id
1 'polypeptide(L)'
;MKNQNALRCLAVLIALYGIVNSTPSARAQDNLLITEFLANNSTINDDFGQSSDYIELFNGGATAIDLSAYYLTDNLDNLQKWRIPAVNLAPGQHLIIWASGRDLTDPTKPLHANFSLSLNGEALALVRRTNNIVQQFVFGPQVLNRSYGLNSEVISTSTLIGAGTIAQYYTPTNSGNTFTNRWQERDFIVPPNWSSGPLGIGFDTNSSSLFDPLIATDVEGLMNRATRRNTLMVRIPFQITSLGQVPNPYLRMRYDDGFVAYLNGREIARRGFSPTQAPTGTSTSTQNRANDAAIVAEDIFSTALVEGFQEGANVLSFYALRNSAAADGDLLLLPEIKTRQVRYNLADERYFSTPSPGSANSSGIDGAAGPVSFSAASKTYFDPFDVTLIPPTGLANASVHYTLNGTVPTTNSPRYSGPIRLTNSVSIRARAFVPTYLPGPIRTETFMRLDPAMRDISSDLPLVLVHSFGTGGFDDANKRPCVVFVHEPFRGRSSFTNAPDQIFRAGFKIRGSSTAGNPKFNWAVDTWGEDDLDENIPLLGLPSASEWVFHGPFNFDPSLFHNPLASDMSNEIGRYAARYKNIEVYLNQTSPSSASGSATSNIRRSDYFGVYNVLERIGIGPNRVNTPRLTARDLTQPNVTGGYLLSIDRAFGGSSGFSGAGQGINYIDPKFEDMSTAERDPQEQYLTSWFNEFGRTLNPEVRFLNSDVTDAAGFVARLSSRSNGALDYLFRRFSDEGYLFQGEASGSAIVSILNRLQSNVLTGPVSFALADIRSLNPLAARLLAGEGAFDSWVKSQLTAETLSLLAIYNTPAAQPATSNTLRMNIVRDLNVIIAGPSIHNGSRFASVSLRKLTEYFLEKNVAGDD
;
A
#
# COMPACT_ATOMS: atom_id res chain seq x y z
N MET A 1 9.82 -11.44 53.20
CA MET A 1 10.17 -11.36 51.76
C MET A 1 9.86 -10.00 51.14
N LYS A 2 8.60 -9.57 50.92
CA LYS A 2 8.28 -8.32 50.18
C LYS A 2 9.11 -7.07 50.56
N ASN A 3 9.33 -6.77 51.86
CA ASN A 3 10.09 -5.57 52.26
C ASN A 3 11.62 -5.61 51.99
N GLN A 4 12.23 -6.78 51.77
CA GLN A 4 13.68 -6.83 51.46
C GLN A 4 13.97 -6.43 50.01
N ASN A 5 13.02 -6.62 49.09
CA ASN A 5 13.16 -6.16 47.71
C ASN A 5 13.09 -4.63 47.64
N ALA A 6 12.21 -3.98 48.42
CA ALA A 6 12.10 -2.53 48.50
C ALA A 6 13.42 -1.85 48.94
N LEU A 7 14.10 -2.37 49.97
CA LEU A 7 15.40 -1.85 50.38
C LEU A 7 16.50 -2.11 49.33
N ARG A 8 16.43 -3.22 48.57
CA ARG A 8 17.37 -3.46 47.46
C ARG A 8 17.17 -2.48 46.31
N CYS A 9 15.94 -2.19 45.92
CA CYS A 9 15.65 -1.16 44.91
C CYS A 9 16.11 0.23 45.38
N LEU A 10 15.91 0.58 46.66
CA LEU A 10 16.37 1.86 47.20
C LEU A 10 17.91 1.97 47.28
N ALA A 11 18.60 0.86 47.59
CA ALA A 11 20.06 0.81 47.55
C ALA A 11 20.62 0.96 46.13
N VAL A 12 19.96 0.39 45.11
CA VAL A 12 20.31 0.59 43.69
C VAL A 12 20.11 2.05 43.26
N LEU A 13 18.99 2.68 43.65
CA LEU A 13 18.72 4.10 43.39
C LEU A 13 19.77 5.04 44.01
N ILE A 14 20.25 4.75 45.22
CA ILE A 14 21.29 5.56 45.89
C ILE A 14 22.68 5.29 45.28
N ALA A 15 22.97 4.05 44.83
CA ALA A 15 24.21 3.73 44.13
C ALA A 15 24.32 4.42 42.76
N LEU A 16 23.21 4.49 42.01
CA LEU A 16 23.14 5.15 40.69
C LEU A 16 23.35 6.68 40.75
N TYR A 17 23.09 7.33 41.89
CA TYR A 17 23.38 8.75 42.07
C TYR A 17 24.84 9.05 42.48
N GLY A 18 25.64 8.00 42.79
CA GLY A 18 26.98 8.14 43.35
C GLY A 18 28.14 8.16 42.34
N ILE A 19 27.98 7.54 41.15
CA ILE A 19 29.08 7.38 40.18
C ILE A 19 28.60 7.62 38.74
N VAL A 20 28.16 8.86 38.44
CA VAL A 20 28.09 9.38 37.05
C VAL A 20 28.82 10.74 36.92
N ASN A 21 29.88 10.94 37.70
CA ASN A 21 30.94 11.89 37.35
C ASN A 21 31.80 11.29 36.23
N SER A 22 31.20 11.04 35.06
CA SER A 22 31.94 10.71 33.84
C SER A 22 32.81 11.90 33.46
N THR A 23 34.13 11.72 33.44
CA THR A 23 35.08 12.77 33.05
C THR A 23 34.69 13.41 31.72
N PRO A 24 34.63 14.76 31.56
CA PRO A 24 34.07 15.43 30.38
C PRO A 24 34.80 15.25 29.02
N SER A 25 35.68 14.27 28.88
CA SER A 25 36.75 14.25 27.86
C SER A 25 36.66 13.10 26.85
N ALA A 26 35.48 12.49 26.68
CA ALA A 26 35.23 11.44 25.67
C ALA A 26 34.02 11.70 24.76
N ARG A 27 33.17 12.69 25.07
CA ARG A 27 32.01 13.04 24.24
C ARG A 27 32.46 13.91 23.05
N ALA A 28 31.83 13.71 21.90
CA ALA A 28 32.02 14.48 20.65
C ALA A 28 33.27 14.21 19.78
N GLN A 29 34.05 13.14 19.96
CA GLN A 29 35.23 12.90 19.09
C GLN A 29 34.88 12.35 17.69
N ASP A 30 33.82 11.54 17.56
CA ASP A 30 33.40 10.93 16.28
C ASP A 30 32.45 11.82 15.44
N ASN A 31 31.89 12.89 16.01
CA ASN A 31 30.87 13.78 15.40
C ASN A 31 29.57 13.13 14.88
N LEU A 32 29.42 11.80 15.00
CA LEU A 32 28.15 11.10 14.81
C LEU A 32 27.29 11.25 16.07
N LEU A 33 26.08 11.79 15.92
CA LEU A 33 25.15 12.09 16.99
C LEU A 33 23.81 11.37 16.78
N ILE A 34 23.12 11.02 17.88
CA ILE A 34 21.65 10.87 17.87
C ILE A 34 21.08 12.27 18.11
N THR A 35 20.28 12.78 17.19
CA THR A 35 19.78 14.17 17.22
C THR A 35 18.32 14.28 17.60
N GLU A 36 17.49 13.33 17.16
CA GLU A 36 16.07 13.26 17.48
C GLU A 36 15.62 11.79 17.55
N PHE A 37 14.64 11.48 18.38
CA PHE A 37 13.90 10.23 18.31
C PHE A 37 12.44 10.43 18.70
N LEU A 38 11.55 9.60 18.15
CA LEU A 38 10.13 9.60 18.44
C LEU A 38 9.72 8.18 18.81
N ALA A 39 9.28 8.01 20.06
CA ALA A 39 8.90 6.73 20.68
C ALA A 39 7.39 6.64 20.98
N ASN A 40 6.59 7.48 20.31
CA ASN A 40 5.13 7.57 20.44
C ASN A 40 4.56 8.27 19.18
N ASN A 41 4.44 7.53 18.08
CA ASN A 41 4.17 8.06 16.75
C ASN A 41 2.81 7.64 16.20
N SER A 42 2.10 8.57 15.56
CA SER A 42 0.86 8.30 14.80
C SER A 42 0.68 9.22 13.58
N THR A 43 1.72 9.94 13.16
CA THR A 43 1.63 10.95 12.08
C THR A 43 2.75 10.87 11.03
N ILE A 44 3.87 10.22 11.35
CA ILE A 44 5.02 10.10 10.46
C ILE A 44 5.18 8.62 10.12
N ASN A 45 4.86 8.24 8.89
CA ASN A 45 4.84 6.83 8.51
C ASN A 45 6.19 6.35 7.94
N ASP A 46 6.50 5.08 8.20
CA ASP A 46 7.52 4.31 7.52
C ASP A 46 7.09 3.91 6.10
N ASP A 47 7.97 3.24 5.35
CA ASP A 47 7.71 2.76 3.99
C ASP A 47 6.75 1.56 3.90
N PHE A 48 6.22 1.09 5.03
CA PHE A 48 5.08 0.18 5.13
C PHE A 48 3.76 0.90 5.49
N GLY A 49 3.76 2.24 5.52
CA GLY A 49 2.61 3.06 5.88
C GLY A 49 2.23 2.99 7.36
N GLN A 50 3.14 2.53 8.23
CA GLN A 50 2.92 2.43 9.68
C GLN A 50 3.65 3.54 10.41
N SER A 51 3.04 4.09 11.45
CA SER A 51 3.66 5.11 12.31
C SER A 51 4.66 4.49 13.30
N SER A 52 5.68 3.82 12.78
CA SER A 52 6.76 3.22 13.57
C SER A 52 7.56 4.27 14.34
N ASP A 53 8.13 3.90 15.48
CA ASP A 53 9.11 4.76 16.17
C ASP A 53 10.33 5.04 15.27
N TYR A 54 11.02 6.17 15.46
CA TYR A 54 12.27 6.45 14.74
C TYR A 54 13.37 7.00 15.63
N ILE A 55 14.61 6.76 15.19
CA ILE A 55 15.85 7.29 15.73
C ILE A 55 16.56 8.01 14.57
N GLU A 56 16.91 9.27 14.77
CA GLU A 56 17.66 10.08 13.81
C GLU A 56 19.14 10.13 14.21
N LEU A 57 20.01 9.81 13.26
CA LEU A 57 21.45 10.03 13.34
C LEU A 57 21.88 11.21 12.45
N PHE A 58 22.87 11.97 12.90
CA PHE A 58 23.45 13.11 12.18
C PHE A 58 24.97 13.07 12.17
N ASN A 59 25.59 13.35 11.02
CA ASN A 59 27.04 13.54 10.91
C ASN A 59 27.38 15.04 10.97
N GLY A 60 27.78 15.52 12.16
CA GLY A 60 28.28 16.88 12.37
C GLY A 60 29.75 17.09 12.00
N GLY A 61 30.42 16.09 11.43
CA GLY A 61 31.83 16.11 11.05
C GLY A 61 32.09 16.65 9.65
N ALA A 62 33.36 16.89 9.33
CA ALA A 62 33.80 17.38 8.02
C ALA A 62 34.07 16.26 6.98
N THR A 63 33.93 14.99 7.37
CA THR A 63 34.16 13.81 6.51
C THR A 63 33.01 12.82 6.62
N ALA A 64 32.78 12.01 5.58
CA ALA A 64 31.79 10.93 5.65
C ALA A 64 32.18 9.88 6.71
N ILE A 65 31.18 9.23 7.31
CA ILE A 65 31.35 8.21 8.36
C ILE A 65 30.73 6.89 7.90
N ASP A 66 31.52 5.81 7.89
CA ASP A 66 31.00 4.44 7.76
C ASP A 66 30.30 4.02 9.06
N LEU A 67 28.99 3.79 8.98
CA LEU A 67 28.18 3.36 10.11
C LEU A 67 28.38 1.87 10.47
N SER A 68 29.09 1.08 9.63
CA SER A 68 29.30 -0.36 9.86
C SER A 68 30.10 -0.70 11.13
N ALA A 69 30.74 0.30 11.75
CA ALA A 69 31.46 0.21 13.02
C ALA A 69 30.60 0.52 14.27
N TYR A 70 29.31 0.83 14.10
CA TYR A 70 28.42 1.30 15.16
C TYR A 70 27.21 0.38 15.38
N TYR A 71 26.60 0.54 16.54
CA TYR A 71 25.46 -0.21 17.05
C TYR A 71 24.47 0.75 17.72
N LEU A 72 23.19 0.40 17.70
CA LEU A 72 22.15 1.01 18.53
C LEU A 72 21.65 0.00 19.57
N THR A 73 21.26 0.49 20.73
CA THR A 73 20.58 -0.31 21.75
C THR A 73 19.63 0.54 22.60
N ASP A 74 18.52 -0.08 23.00
CA ASP A 74 17.61 0.37 24.07
C ASP A 74 18.04 -0.16 25.46
N ASN A 75 18.97 -1.13 25.48
CA ASN A 75 19.34 -1.91 26.65
C ASN A 75 20.84 -1.80 26.91
N LEU A 76 21.20 -1.12 28.00
CA LEU A 76 22.60 -0.89 28.40
C LEU A 76 23.32 -2.17 28.86
N ASP A 77 22.60 -3.24 29.23
CA ASP A 77 23.18 -4.57 29.48
C ASP A 77 23.56 -5.29 28.16
N ASN A 78 23.08 -4.81 27.00
CA ASN A 78 23.42 -5.31 25.67
C ASN A 78 23.85 -4.16 24.73
N LEU A 79 25.08 -3.68 24.93
CA LEU A 79 25.68 -2.60 24.14
C LEU A 79 25.88 -2.88 22.64
N GLN A 80 25.59 -4.10 22.15
CA GLN A 80 25.68 -4.48 20.73
C GLN A 80 24.37 -5.05 20.17
N LYS A 81 23.21 -4.65 20.73
CA LYS A 81 21.88 -5.21 20.39
C LYS A 81 21.54 -5.20 18.89
N TRP A 82 21.72 -4.06 18.22
CA TRP A 82 21.50 -3.94 16.77
C TRP A 82 22.71 -3.29 16.11
N ARG A 83 23.25 -3.91 15.07
CA ARG A 83 24.39 -3.36 14.32
C ARG A 83 23.88 -2.54 13.14
N ILE A 84 24.35 -1.31 13.01
CA ILE A 84 24.03 -0.49 11.85
C ILE A 84 24.75 -1.08 10.61
N PRO A 85 24.06 -1.26 9.46
CA PRO A 85 24.69 -1.70 8.21
C PRO A 85 25.69 -0.67 7.67
N ALA A 86 26.42 -1.06 6.61
CA ALA A 86 27.47 -0.23 6.00
C ALA A 86 26.91 0.90 5.14
N VAL A 87 26.31 1.90 5.79
CA VAL A 87 25.92 3.18 5.21
C VAL A 87 27.07 4.18 5.40
N ASN A 88 27.43 4.92 4.35
CA ASN A 88 28.36 6.05 4.45
C ASN A 88 27.55 7.34 4.59
N LEU A 89 27.49 7.91 5.80
CA LEU A 89 26.74 9.14 6.06
C LEU A 89 27.64 10.37 5.80
N ALA A 90 27.30 11.21 4.82
CA ALA A 90 28.14 12.35 4.42
C ALA A 90 28.05 13.54 5.41
N PRO A 91 28.98 14.51 5.36
CA PRO A 91 28.96 15.70 6.21
C PRO A 91 27.64 16.47 6.15
N GLY A 92 27.06 16.79 7.31
CA GLY A 92 25.82 17.54 7.42
C GLY A 92 24.57 16.76 6.97
N GLN A 93 24.67 15.46 6.73
CA GLN A 93 23.52 14.60 6.45
C GLN A 93 22.95 13.95 7.71
N HIS A 94 21.67 13.62 7.59
CA HIS A 94 20.89 12.82 8.53
C HIS A 94 20.60 11.43 7.98
N LEU A 95 20.38 10.47 8.88
CA LEU A 95 19.86 9.13 8.58
C LEU A 95 18.75 8.78 9.58
N ILE A 96 17.59 8.39 9.06
CA ILE A 96 16.45 7.93 9.86
C ILE A 96 16.51 6.40 9.93
N ILE A 97 16.37 5.87 11.14
CA ILE A 97 16.32 4.44 11.42
C ILE A 97 15.03 4.17 12.19
N TRP A 98 14.14 3.36 11.62
CA TRP A 98 12.85 3.01 12.23
C TRP A 98 13.06 1.98 13.35
N ALA A 99 12.71 2.33 14.58
CA ALA A 99 12.67 1.39 15.69
C ALA A 99 11.34 0.61 15.64
N SER A 100 11.20 -0.30 14.68
CA SER A 100 9.95 -1.03 14.42
C SER A 100 10.04 -2.55 14.67
N GLY A 101 11.13 -3.04 15.27
CA GLY A 101 11.34 -4.48 15.52
C GLY A 101 11.53 -5.37 14.28
N ARG A 102 11.71 -4.83 13.07
CA ARG A 102 11.70 -5.60 11.80
C ARG A 102 13.08 -6.10 11.34
N ASP A 103 14.17 -5.56 11.87
CA ASP A 103 15.56 -5.93 11.51
C ASP A 103 15.87 -5.87 9.99
N LEU A 104 15.53 -4.74 9.35
CA LEU A 104 15.82 -4.51 7.93
C LEU A 104 17.13 -3.74 7.78
N THR A 105 18.16 -4.45 7.30
CA THR A 105 19.56 -3.97 7.27
C THR A 105 20.13 -3.78 5.85
N ASP A 106 19.28 -3.65 4.84
CA ASP A 106 19.69 -3.37 3.46
C ASP A 106 20.03 -1.87 3.33
N PRO A 107 21.31 -1.48 3.11
CA PRO A 107 21.70 -0.06 3.07
C PRO A 107 21.19 0.69 1.83
N THR A 108 20.50 0.02 0.90
CA THR A 108 19.79 0.65 -0.24
C THR A 108 18.32 0.97 0.08
N LYS A 109 17.84 0.62 1.27
CA LYS A 109 16.44 0.76 1.72
C LYS A 109 16.39 1.48 3.07
N PRO A 110 15.18 1.89 3.55
CA PRO A 110 15.02 2.37 4.91
C PRO A 110 15.46 1.31 5.90
N LEU A 111 16.14 1.75 6.95
CA LEU A 111 16.67 0.85 7.95
C LEU A 111 15.66 0.67 9.06
N HIS A 112 15.44 -0.57 9.47
CA HIS A 112 14.61 -0.89 10.64
C HIS A 112 15.43 -1.66 11.67
N ALA A 113 15.44 -1.17 12.90
CA ALA A 113 16.09 -1.87 14.01
C ALA A 113 15.35 -3.16 14.39
N ASN A 114 16.03 -4.05 15.11
CA ASN A 114 15.44 -5.25 15.73
C ASN A 114 14.69 -4.96 17.05
N PHE A 115 14.37 -3.69 17.33
CA PHE A 115 13.64 -3.24 18.51
C PHE A 115 12.74 -2.03 18.23
N SER A 116 11.92 -1.67 19.21
CA SER A 116 11.02 -0.51 19.26
C SER A 116 11.13 0.17 20.62
N LEU A 117 10.71 1.44 20.74
CA LEU A 117 11.01 2.26 21.90
C LEU A 117 9.89 2.24 22.96
N SER A 118 10.28 2.41 24.23
CA SER A 118 9.35 2.41 25.36
C SER A 118 8.58 3.73 25.49
N LEU A 119 7.26 3.67 25.25
CA LEU A 119 6.29 4.72 25.59
C LEU A 119 6.41 5.25 27.03
N ASN A 120 6.92 4.43 27.96
CA ASN A 120 7.07 4.76 29.38
C ASN A 120 8.45 5.32 29.75
N GLY A 121 9.37 5.39 28.79
CA GLY A 121 10.78 5.74 29.01
C GLY A 121 11.68 4.51 29.19
N GLU A 122 12.96 4.69 28.84
CA GLU A 122 14.06 3.72 28.92
C GLU A 122 15.41 4.42 28.62
N ALA A 123 16.44 3.67 28.23
CA ALA A 123 17.68 4.22 27.68
C ALA A 123 17.71 4.07 26.15
N LEU A 124 18.46 4.94 25.47
CA LEU A 124 18.81 4.77 24.06
C LEU A 124 20.28 5.16 23.88
N ALA A 125 21.11 4.29 23.30
CA ALA A 125 22.54 4.53 23.13
C ALA A 125 23.06 4.21 21.73
N LEU A 126 23.94 5.08 21.24
CA LEU A 126 24.82 4.87 20.09
C LEU A 126 26.16 4.36 20.59
N VAL A 127 26.60 3.19 20.11
CA VAL A 127 27.78 2.47 20.63
C VAL A 127 28.74 2.11 19.50
N ARG A 128 30.03 2.33 19.73
CA ARG A 128 31.12 1.87 18.84
C ARG A 128 31.39 0.37 19.06
N ARG A 129 31.79 -0.37 18.02
CA ARG A 129 32.17 -1.81 18.07
C ARG A 129 33.16 -2.18 19.21
N THR A 130 33.91 -1.22 19.74
CA THR A 130 34.81 -1.38 20.90
C THR A 130 34.09 -1.33 22.27
N ASN A 131 32.76 -1.41 22.30
CA ASN A 131 31.89 -1.22 23.49
C ASN A 131 32.00 0.18 24.15
N ASN A 132 32.44 1.19 23.40
CA ASN A 132 32.45 2.57 23.85
C ASN A 132 31.11 3.23 23.47
N ILE A 133 30.37 3.72 24.47
CA ILE A 133 29.18 4.55 24.24
C ILE A 133 29.63 5.90 23.67
N VAL A 134 29.11 6.26 22.50
CA VAL A 134 29.37 7.54 21.80
C VAL A 134 28.43 8.62 22.34
N GLN A 135 27.15 8.27 22.48
CA GLN A 135 26.09 9.08 23.05
C GLN A 135 25.03 8.17 23.68
N GLN A 136 24.38 8.64 24.74
CA GLN A 136 23.22 7.98 25.34
C GLN A 136 22.19 9.02 25.76
N PHE A 137 20.92 8.61 25.76
CA PHE A 137 19.79 9.25 26.42
C PHE A 137 19.23 8.30 27.48
N VAL A 138 18.61 8.86 28.53
CA VAL A 138 17.75 8.12 29.46
C VAL A 138 16.48 8.94 29.64
N PHE A 139 15.41 8.53 28.97
CA PHE A 139 14.21 9.35 28.79
C PHE A 139 13.03 8.81 29.63
N GLY A 140 12.13 9.72 30.02
CA GLY A 140 10.88 9.39 30.72
C GLY A 140 9.71 9.10 29.76
N PRO A 141 8.48 9.00 30.27
CA PRO A 141 7.28 8.77 29.46
C PRO A 141 7.15 9.74 28.27
N GLN A 142 6.68 9.20 27.15
CA GLN A 142 6.70 9.88 25.85
C GLN A 142 5.31 10.32 25.42
N VAL A 143 5.21 11.54 24.87
CA VAL A 143 3.94 12.16 24.50
C VAL A 143 3.70 11.95 23.00
N LEU A 144 2.47 11.59 22.64
CA LEU A 144 2.07 11.31 21.26
C LEU A 144 2.48 12.42 20.28
N ASN A 145 3.19 12.03 19.23
CA ASN A 145 3.76 12.90 18.19
C ASN A 145 4.65 14.03 18.78
N ARG A 146 5.39 13.75 19.86
CA ARG A 146 6.38 14.66 20.46
C ARG A 146 7.69 13.91 20.62
N SER A 147 8.66 14.27 19.81
CA SER A 147 10.01 13.71 19.84
C SER A 147 10.83 14.25 21.02
N TYR A 148 11.92 13.55 21.32
CA TYR A 148 12.96 13.96 22.26
C TYR A 148 14.32 13.96 21.56
N GLY A 149 15.24 14.83 21.96
CA GLY A 149 16.54 14.93 21.31
C GLY A 149 17.34 16.18 21.71
N LEU A 150 18.28 16.58 20.85
CA LEU A 150 19.16 17.73 21.09
C LEU A 150 18.61 19.02 20.46
N ASN A 151 18.66 20.13 21.18
CA ASN A 151 18.35 21.45 20.61
C ASN A 151 19.34 21.83 19.50
N SER A 152 18.89 22.57 18.47
CA SER A 152 19.70 22.90 17.29
C SER A 152 19.82 24.40 16.99
N GLU A 153 20.94 24.77 16.37
CA GLU A 153 21.26 26.11 15.88
C GLU A 153 21.50 26.05 14.36
N VAL A 154 20.82 26.91 13.59
CA VAL A 154 21.09 27.08 12.15
C VAL A 154 22.24 28.08 11.98
N ILE A 155 23.40 27.57 11.55
CA ILE A 155 24.63 28.36 11.37
C ILE A 155 24.54 29.24 10.11
N SER A 156 24.03 28.67 9.02
CA SER A 156 23.89 29.35 7.73
C SER A 156 22.88 28.65 6.82
N THR A 157 22.24 29.41 5.93
CA THR A 157 21.31 28.91 4.91
C THR A 157 21.83 29.26 3.52
N SER A 158 21.76 28.30 2.59
CA SER A 158 22.09 28.47 1.17
C SER A 158 20.89 28.17 0.27
N THR A 159 20.89 28.72 -0.94
CA THR A 159 19.86 28.49 -1.96
C THR A 159 20.43 27.65 -3.10
N LEU A 160 19.80 26.52 -3.41
CA LEU A 160 20.15 25.63 -4.52
C LEU A 160 19.28 25.89 -5.76
N ILE A 161 17.98 26.15 -5.55
CA ILE A 161 17.01 26.57 -6.57
C ILE A 161 16.29 27.80 -6.02
N GLY A 162 16.04 28.80 -6.88
CA GLY A 162 15.27 29.99 -6.51
C GLY A 162 14.86 30.83 -7.72
N ALA A 163 14.36 32.04 -7.46
CA ALA A 163 13.94 32.98 -8.50
C ALA A 163 15.02 33.15 -9.59
N GLY A 164 14.61 33.11 -10.86
CA GLY A 164 15.53 33.17 -12.01
C GLY A 164 16.12 31.82 -12.47
N THR A 165 15.97 30.73 -11.71
CA THR A 165 16.28 29.37 -12.24
C THR A 165 15.35 29.07 -13.41
N ILE A 166 15.86 28.55 -14.53
CA ILE A 166 15.00 28.21 -15.67
C ILE A 166 14.24 26.91 -15.40
N ALA A 167 12.92 26.99 -15.52
CA ALA A 167 12.02 25.86 -15.53
C ALA A 167 11.48 25.60 -16.94
N GLN A 168 11.06 24.37 -17.17
CA GLN A 168 10.36 23.89 -18.36
C GLN A 168 8.91 23.65 -17.98
N TYR A 169 7.93 24.08 -18.78
CA TYR A 169 6.52 23.97 -18.40
C TYR A 169 5.56 23.65 -19.56
N TYR A 170 4.45 23.01 -19.23
CA TYR A 170 3.44 22.55 -20.17
C TYR A 170 2.05 22.46 -19.52
N THR A 171 0.99 22.63 -20.32
CA THR A 171 -0.40 22.52 -19.88
C THR A 171 -1.12 21.53 -20.79
N PRO A 172 -1.52 20.33 -20.31
CA PRO A 172 -2.10 19.30 -21.15
C PRO A 172 -3.49 19.70 -21.68
N THR A 173 -3.84 19.18 -22.86
CA THR A 173 -5.05 19.57 -23.60
C THR A 173 -6.18 18.53 -23.56
N ASN A 174 -5.86 17.29 -23.19
CA ASN A 174 -6.74 16.13 -23.35
C ASN A 174 -6.92 15.40 -22.01
N SER A 175 -8.11 14.85 -21.79
CA SER A 175 -8.41 13.97 -20.64
C SER A 175 -7.90 12.52 -20.81
N GLY A 176 -7.26 12.20 -21.93
CA GLY A 176 -6.59 10.92 -22.15
C GLY A 176 -5.22 10.90 -21.47
N ASN A 177 -4.99 9.92 -20.60
CA ASN A 177 -3.80 9.83 -19.75
C ASN A 177 -2.55 9.30 -20.52
N THR A 178 -2.19 9.96 -21.62
CA THR A 178 -1.16 9.50 -22.58
C THR A 178 0.23 10.08 -22.35
N PHE A 179 0.37 11.10 -21.49
CA PHE A 179 1.62 11.28 -20.75
C PHE A 179 1.62 10.24 -19.65
N THR A 180 2.48 9.24 -19.77
CA THR A 180 2.80 8.39 -18.62
C THR A 180 3.33 9.29 -17.49
N ASN A 181 2.96 8.92 -16.27
CA ASN A 181 3.44 9.40 -14.96
C ASN A 181 4.93 9.84 -14.90
N ARG A 182 5.80 9.27 -15.75
CA ARG A 182 7.26 9.46 -15.80
C ARG A 182 7.77 10.87 -16.14
N TRP A 183 6.92 11.86 -16.41
CA TRP A 183 7.41 13.22 -16.73
C TRP A 183 8.18 13.89 -15.56
N GLN A 184 7.98 13.39 -14.34
CA GLN A 184 8.70 13.81 -13.11
C GLN A 184 10.09 13.17 -12.99
N GLU A 185 10.44 12.22 -13.86
CA GLU A 185 11.70 11.47 -13.80
C GLU A 185 12.90 12.23 -14.31
N ARG A 186 14.08 11.80 -13.84
CA ARG A 186 15.39 12.36 -14.22
C ARG A 186 15.69 12.20 -15.72
N ASP A 187 15.29 11.08 -16.31
CA ASP A 187 15.60 10.70 -17.69
C ASP A 187 14.54 11.13 -18.72
N PHE A 188 13.42 11.73 -18.27
CA PHE A 188 12.35 12.14 -19.17
C PHE A 188 12.81 13.20 -20.19
N ILE A 189 12.78 12.78 -21.46
CA ILE A 189 13.08 13.60 -22.63
C ILE A 189 11.90 14.54 -22.89
N VAL A 190 12.13 15.84 -22.74
CA VAL A 190 11.11 16.88 -22.91
C VAL A 190 10.69 17.01 -24.38
N PRO A 191 9.40 16.82 -24.72
CA PRO A 191 8.94 17.00 -26.10
C PRO A 191 8.91 18.48 -26.53
N PRO A 192 8.96 18.79 -27.84
CA PRO A 192 9.07 20.17 -28.34
C PRO A 192 7.88 21.11 -28.07
N ASN A 193 6.82 20.65 -27.38
CA ASN A 193 5.65 21.45 -27.01
C ASN A 193 5.71 22.01 -25.58
N TRP A 194 6.79 21.77 -24.84
CA TRP A 194 7.06 22.43 -23.56
C TRP A 194 7.70 23.80 -23.78
N SER A 195 7.22 24.81 -23.04
CA SER A 195 7.82 26.14 -22.96
C SER A 195 8.93 26.17 -21.90
N SER A 196 9.68 27.27 -21.79
CA SER A 196 10.70 27.44 -20.74
C SER A 196 10.86 28.90 -20.34
N GLY A 197 11.11 29.16 -19.06
CA GLY A 197 11.19 30.49 -18.47
C GLY A 197 11.67 30.48 -17.01
N PRO A 198 12.06 31.63 -16.44
CA PRO A 198 12.52 31.74 -15.05
C PRO A 198 11.41 31.45 -14.01
N LEU A 199 11.81 30.85 -12.88
CA LEU A 199 10.93 30.62 -11.72
C LEU A 199 10.33 31.92 -11.16
N GLY A 200 9.10 31.79 -10.65
CA GLY A 200 8.12 32.87 -10.61
C GLY A 200 7.13 32.70 -11.76
N ILE A 201 6.49 31.53 -11.85
CA ILE A 201 5.58 31.19 -12.95
C ILE A 201 4.15 31.46 -12.49
N GLY A 202 3.38 32.23 -13.25
CA GLY A 202 2.05 32.64 -12.79
C GLY A 202 1.34 33.61 -13.72
N PHE A 203 0.23 34.15 -13.24
CA PHE A 203 -0.50 35.29 -13.78
C PHE A 203 -1.41 35.86 -12.68
N ASP A 204 -1.85 37.10 -12.81
CA ASP A 204 -2.92 37.67 -11.98
C ASP A 204 -3.67 38.70 -12.85
N THR A 205 -4.99 38.53 -12.99
CA THR A 205 -5.83 39.40 -13.82
C THR A 205 -6.45 40.57 -13.05
N ASN A 206 -6.15 40.71 -11.75
CA ASN A 206 -6.63 41.81 -10.92
C ASN A 206 -5.80 43.09 -11.12
N SER A 207 -6.47 44.24 -11.20
CA SER A 207 -5.83 45.55 -11.41
C SER A 207 -5.02 46.08 -10.20
N SER A 208 -4.91 45.29 -9.14
CA SER A 208 -4.05 45.53 -7.97
C SER A 208 -3.42 44.21 -7.49
N SER A 209 -2.88 43.44 -8.44
CA SER A 209 -2.19 42.18 -8.24
C SER A 209 -1.13 42.25 -7.12
N LEU A 210 -1.09 41.20 -6.29
CA LEU A 210 0.00 40.96 -5.35
C LEU A 210 1.10 40.05 -5.94
N PHE A 211 0.84 39.42 -7.08
CA PHE A 211 1.71 38.42 -7.68
C PHE A 211 2.68 39.02 -8.72
N ASP A 212 2.37 40.17 -9.33
CA ASP A 212 3.21 40.80 -10.36
C ASP A 212 4.69 40.98 -9.94
N PRO A 213 5.03 41.37 -8.69
CA PRO A 213 6.43 41.48 -8.26
C PRO A 213 7.16 40.13 -8.09
N LEU A 214 6.44 39.01 -8.22
CA LEU A 214 6.92 37.64 -8.07
C LEU A 214 6.83 36.82 -9.37
N ILE A 215 6.12 37.32 -10.39
CA ILE A 215 5.97 36.68 -11.69
C ILE A 215 7.12 37.11 -12.62
N ALA A 216 7.96 36.15 -13.00
CA ALA A 216 9.01 36.27 -14.01
C ALA A 216 8.68 35.50 -15.30
N THR A 217 7.71 34.58 -15.25
CA THR A 217 7.14 33.86 -16.41
C THR A 217 5.63 33.94 -16.38
N ASP A 218 5.06 34.76 -17.26
CA ASP A 218 3.61 34.84 -17.49
C ASP A 218 3.10 33.57 -18.20
N VAL A 219 2.00 33.00 -17.70
CA VAL A 219 1.29 31.86 -18.31
C VAL A 219 -0.21 32.09 -18.52
N GLU A 220 -0.71 33.33 -18.46
CA GLU A 220 -2.13 33.68 -18.62
C GLU A 220 -2.68 33.09 -19.93
N GLY A 221 -2.00 33.32 -21.05
CA GLY A 221 -2.38 32.80 -22.37
C GLY A 221 -2.41 31.27 -22.52
N LEU A 222 -1.83 30.52 -21.57
CA LEU A 222 -1.91 29.05 -21.52
C LEU A 222 -2.98 28.52 -20.56
N MET A 223 -3.43 29.34 -19.60
CA MET A 223 -4.18 28.88 -18.42
C MET A 223 -5.49 29.63 -18.17
N ASN A 224 -5.73 30.78 -18.81
CA ASN A 224 -6.87 31.66 -18.53
C ASN A 224 -8.25 31.04 -18.80
N ARG A 225 -9.30 31.82 -18.46
CA ARG A 225 -10.72 31.44 -18.58
C ARG A 225 -11.18 30.99 -19.97
N ALA A 226 -10.45 31.34 -21.04
CA ALA A 226 -10.74 30.86 -22.39
C ALA A 226 -10.19 29.43 -22.62
N THR A 227 -9.02 29.10 -22.07
CA THR A 227 -8.43 27.76 -22.14
C THR A 227 -9.05 26.76 -21.15
N ARG A 228 -9.51 27.25 -19.99
CA ARG A 228 -10.07 26.46 -18.88
C ARG A 228 -9.16 25.34 -18.37
N ARG A 229 -7.83 25.50 -18.51
CA ARG A 229 -6.86 24.56 -17.94
C ARG A 229 -6.64 24.89 -16.47
N ASN A 230 -6.66 23.87 -15.63
CA ASN A 230 -6.53 24.01 -14.16
C ASN A 230 -5.21 23.40 -13.63
N THR A 231 -4.42 22.78 -14.51
CA THR A 231 -3.16 22.10 -14.19
C THR A 231 -2.03 22.65 -15.05
N LEU A 232 -0.96 23.12 -14.40
CA LEU A 232 0.31 23.46 -15.03
C LEU A 232 1.37 22.45 -14.57
N MET A 233 2.02 21.77 -15.52
CA MET A 233 3.12 20.83 -15.26
C MET A 233 4.44 21.60 -15.40
N VAL A 234 5.31 21.54 -14.40
CA VAL A 234 6.58 22.28 -14.35
C VAL A 234 7.73 21.33 -13.97
N ARG A 235 8.85 21.38 -14.69
CA ARG A 235 10.11 20.68 -14.38
C ARG A 235 11.24 21.68 -14.22
N ILE A 236 12.12 21.46 -13.25
CA ILE A 236 13.27 22.31 -12.94
C ILE A 236 14.50 21.39 -12.88
N PRO A 237 15.23 21.22 -13.99
CA PRO A 237 16.45 20.41 -14.02
C PRO A 237 17.61 21.13 -13.32
N PHE A 238 18.34 20.43 -12.47
CA PHE A 238 19.50 20.97 -11.74
C PHE A 238 20.61 19.92 -11.57
N GLN A 239 21.76 20.35 -11.05
CA GLN A 239 22.93 19.50 -10.83
C GLN A 239 23.43 19.67 -9.39
N ILE A 240 23.88 18.58 -8.76
CA ILE A 240 24.73 18.63 -7.57
C ILE A 240 25.97 17.76 -7.82
N THR A 241 27.14 18.20 -7.35
CA THR A 241 28.41 17.47 -7.54
C THR A 241 28.72 16.49 -6.41
N SER A 242 28.06 16.63 -5.26
CA SER A 242 28.06 15.62 -4.19
C SER A 242 26.88 15.83 -3.24
N LEU A 243 26.49 14.77 -2.51
CA LEU A 243 25.42 14.86 -1.49
C LEU A 243 25.77 15.84 -0.34
N GLY A 244 27.05 16.11 -0.09
CA GLY A 244 27.49 17.12 0.89
C GLY A 244 27.15 18.57 0.51
N GLN A 245 26.64 18.83 -0.70
CA GLN A 245 26.10 20.13 -1.09
C GLN A 245 24.65 20.36 -0.62
N VAL A 246 23.95 19.30 -0.17
CA VAL A 246 22.55 19.34 0.27
C VAL A 246 22.37 18.95 1.75
N PRO A 247 23.08 19.60 2.71
CA PRO A 247 22.82 19.39 4.13
C PRO A 247 21.46 20.00 4.51
N ASN A 248 20.67 19.26 5.30
CA ASN A 248 19.39 19.71 5.86
C ASN A 248 18.50 20.45 4.82
N PRO A 249 18.11 19.79 3.70
CA PRO A 249 17.40 20.41 2.60
C PRO A 249 15.91 20.60 2.92
N TYR A 250 15.35 21.74 2.50
CA TYR A 250 13.93 22.06 2.64
C TYR A 250 13.39 22.79 1.41
N LEU A 251 12.11 22.58 1.14
CA LEU A 251 11.38 23.22 0.05
C LEU A 251 10.66 24.45 0.59
N ARG A 252 10.97 25.64 0.08
CA ARG A 252 10.31 26.89 0.44
C ARG A 252 9.40 27.34 -0.70
N MET A 253 8.11 27.47 -0.42
CA MET A 253 7.09 27.76 -1.43
C MET A 253 6.45 29.13 -1.21
N ARG A 254 6.39 29.96 -2.25
CA ARG A 254 5.24 30.84 -2.46
C ARG A 254 4.39 30.21 -3.55
N TYR A 255 3.12 30.03 -3.25
CA TYR A 255 2.22 29.31 -4.13
C TYR A 255 0.80 29.81 -3.94
N ASP A 256 0.06 29.82 -5.04
CA ASP A 256 -1.37 30.03 -5.02
C ASP A 256 -2.12 28.68 -5.04
N ASP A 257 -3.32 28.67 -4.48
CA ASP A 257 -4.23 27.52 -4.37
C ASP A 257 -3.63 26.19 -3.89
N GLY A 258 -3.00 25.42 -4.78
CA GLY A 258 -2.52 24.07 -4.51
C GLY A 258 -1.39 23.60 -5.43
N PHE A 259 -0.65 22.59 -4.98
CA PHE A 259 0.37 21.92 -5.77
C PHE A 259 0.62 20.48 -5.28
N VAL A 260 1.24 19.67 -6.14
CA VAL A 260 1.91 18.42 -5.76
C VAL A 260 3.34 18.44 -6.33
N ALA A 261 4.33 18.22 -5.47
CA ALA A 261 5.75 18.42 -5.74
C ALA A 261 6.55 17.12 -5.65
N TYR A 262 7.48 16.92 -6.57
CA TYR A 262 8.28 15.71 -6.73
C TYR A 262 9.76 16.04 -6.91
N LEU A 263 10.66 15.29 -6.29
CA LEU A 263 12.10 15.28 -6.60
C LEU A 263 12.45 13.91 -7.18
N ASN A 264 12.91 13.88 -8.44
CA ASN A 264 13.33 12.64 -9.11
C ASN A 264 12.25 11.54 -9.03
N GLY A 265 11.05 11.80 -9.53
CA GLY A 265 9.90 10.88 -9.45
C GLY A 265 9.22 10.78 -8.08
N ARG A 266 9.97 10.90 -6.98
CA ARG A 266 9.45 10.75 -5.61
C ARG A 266 8.70 11.99 -5.14
N GLU A 267 7.47 11.83 -4.67
CA GLU A 267 6.71 12.95 -4.08
C GLU A 267 7.37 13.43 -2.78
N ILE A 268 7.50 14.76 -2.64
CA ILE A 268 8.11 15.41 -1.48
C ILE A 268 7.11 16.26 -0.67
N ALA A 269 6.07 16.81 -1.30
CA ALA A 269 5.05 17.63 -0.64
C ALA A 269 3.78 17.80 -1.50
N ARG A 270 2.62 17.96 -0.85
CA ARG A 270 1.38 18.45 -1.48
C ARG A 270 0.66 19.49 -0.62
N ARG A 271 -0.08 20.40 -1.27
CA ARG A 271 -0.94 21.43 -0.68
C ARG A 271 -2.17 21.64 -1.58
N GLY A 272 -3.31 22.03 -1.01
CA GLY A 272 -4.53 22.28 -1.80
C GLY A 272 -5.00 21.09 -2.64
N PHE A 273 -4.69 19.84 -2.27
CA PHE A 273 -5.09 18.66 -3.04
C PHE A 273 -5.47 17.50 -2.11
N SER A 274 -6.24 16.55 -2.63
CA SER A 274 -6.70 15.38 -1.86
C SER A 274 -5.50 14.56 -1.35
N PRO A 275 -5.51 14.04 -0.11
CA PRO A 275 -4.42 13.22 0.42
C PRO A 275 -4.38 11.79 -0.15
N THR A 276 -5.46 11.31 -0.78
CA THR A 276 -5.63 9.91 -1.23
C THR A 276 -5.85 9.78 -2.74
N GLN A 277 -5.36 10.73 -3.54
CA GLN A 277 -5.50 10.72 -5.00
C GLN A 277 -4.18 11.08 -5.68
N ALA A 278 -3.87 10.42 -6.80
CA ALA A 278 -2.81 10.84 -7.69
C ALA A 278 -3.27 12.07 -8.52
N PRO A 279 -2.44 13.12 -8.67
CA PRO A 279 -2.75 14.23 -9.57
C PRO A 279 -2.65 13.81 -11.04
N THR A 280 -3.49 14.40 -11.88
CA THR A 280 -3.54 14.20 -13.34
C THR A 280 -3.45 15.53 -14.08
N GLY A 281 -3.34 15.48 -15.41
CA GLY A 281 -3.37 16.68 -16.27
C GLY A 281 -4.67 17.49 -16.23
N THR A 282 -5.70 17.04 -15.50
CA THR A 282 -6.95 17.80 -15.31
C THR A 282 -7.30 17.94 -13.82
N SER A 283 -6.33 17.76 -12.92
CA SER A 283 -6.52 17.99 -11.49
C SER A 283 -6.75 19.47 -11.17
N THR A 284 -7.50 19.71 -10.10
CA THR A 284 -7.85 21.04 -9.60
C THR A 284 -7.50 21.12 -8.12
N SER A 285 -7.25 22.32 -7.62
CA SER A 285 -7.13 22.56 -6.19
C SER A 285 -8.45 22.22 -5.48
N THR A 286 -8.35 21.67 -4.28
CA THR A 286 -9.45 21.46 -3.33
C THR A 286 -9.64 22.64 -2.38
N GLN A 287 -8.78 23.66 -2.49
CA GLN A 287 -8.78 24.87 -1.66
C GLN A 287 -8.82 26.12 -2.55
N ASN A 288 -9.27 27.24 -1.99
CA ASN A 288 -8.99 28.57 -2.54
C ASN A 288 -8.03 29.27 -1.55
N ARG A 289 -6.88 29.76 -2.00
CA ARG A 289 -5.89 30.43 -1.14
C ARG A 289 -5.93 31.94 -1.37
N ALA A 290 -6.09 32.72 -0.31
CA ALA A 290 -6.06 34.17 -0.42
C ALA A 290 -4.66 34.68 -0.84
N ASN A 291 -4.63 35.70 -1.70
CA ASN A 291 -3.41 36.21 -2.35
C ASN A 291 -2.37 36.71 -1.33
N ASP A 292 -2.81 37.27 -0.20
CA ASP A 292 -1.95 37.71 0.90
C ASP A 292 -1.26 36.52 1.61
N ALA A 293 -1.92 35.38 1.72
CA ALA A 293 -1.33 34.13 2.18
C ALA A 293 -0.47 33.44 1.10
N ALA A 294 -0.77 33.62 -0.19
CA ALA A 294 0.01 33.03 -1.31
C ALA A 294 1.41 33.66 -1.46
N ILE A 295 1.57 34.97 -1.21
CA ILE A 295 2.88 35.66 -1.23
C ILE A 295 3.74 35.40 0.01
N VAL A 296 3.17 34.88 1.10
CA VAL A 296 3.91 34.48 2.30
C VAL A 296 4.55 33.11 2.08
N ALA A 297 5.88 33.07 2.20
CA ALA A 297 6.65 31.86 1.94
C ALA A 297 6.53 30.83 3.07
N GLU A 298 6.11 29.62 2.72
CA GLU A 298 6.04 28.45 3.61
C GLU A 298 7.33 27.62 3.50
N ASP A 299 7.99 27.32 4.62
CA ASP A 299 9.13 26.39 4.68
C ASP A 299 8.60 24.96 4.95
N ILE A 300 8.85 24.04 4.02
CA ILE A 300 8.34 22.66 4.04
C ILE A 300 9.50 21.67 4.17
N PHE A 301 9.42 20.82 5.20
CA PHE A 301 10.38 19.78 5.53
C PHE A 301 9.80 18.41 5.16
N SER A 302 10.63 17.48 4.68
CA SER A 302 10.18 16.18 4.19
C SER A 302 11.33 15.16 4.12
N THR A 303 11.14 13.99 4.73
CA THR A 303 12.11 12.88 4.66
C THR A 303 12.35 12.43 3.22
N ALA A 304 11.31 12.49 2.38
CA ALA A 304 11.37 12.18 0.96
C ALA A 304 12.21 13.18 0.16
N LEU A 305 12.32 14.44 0.61
CA LEU A 305 13.23 15.43 0.01
C LEU A 305 14.68 15.09 0.38
N VAL A 306 14.96 14.78 1.65
CA VAL A 306 16.30 14.46 2.15
C VAL A 306 16.87 13.21 1.45
N GLU A 307 16.07 12.16 1.34
CA GLU A 307 16.43 10.92 0.64
C GLU A 307 16.40 11.02 -0.90
N GLY A 308 15.75 12.04 -1.47
CA GLY A 308 15.45 12.10 -2.91
C GLY A 308 16.61 12.56 -3.79
N PHE A 309 17.64 13.20 -3.22
CA PHE A 309 18.77 13.72 -3.98
C PHE A 309 19.69 12.61 -4.52
N GLN A 310 20.29 12.87 -5.68
CA GLN A 310 21.23 11.97 -6.36
C GLN A 310 22.44 12.78 -6.85
N GLU A 311 23.63 12.19 -6.91
CA GLU A 311 24.78 12.89 -7.48
C GLU A 311 24.64 13.07 -9.01
N GLY A 312 25.07 14.22 -9.52
CA GLY A 312 24.84 14.65 -10.90
C GLY A 312 23.44 15.24 -11.12
N ALA A 313 22.77 14.79 -12.18
CA ALA A 313 21.53 15.38 -12.68
C ALA A 313 20.32 15.03 -11.80
N ASN A 314 19.54 16.04 -11.42
CA ASN A 314 18.30 15.95 -10.66
C ASN A 314 17.20 16.76 -11.34
N VAL A 315 15.93 16.50 -11.00
CA VAL A 315 14.79 17.32 -11.42
C VAL A 315 13.80 17.50 -10.27
N LEU A 316 13.45 18.76 -10.00
CA LEU A 316 12.34 19.13 -9.13
C LEU A 316 11.12 19.42 -10.02
N SER A 317 9.98 18.80 -9.76
CA SER A 317 8.79 18.85 -10.61
C SER A 317 7.53 19.19 -9.83
N PHE A 318 6.59 19.90 -10.45
CA PHE A 318 5.33 20.33 -9.84
C PHE A 318 4.14 20.14 -10.78
N TYR A 319 3.05 19.57 -10.27
CA TYR A 319 1.72 19.98 -10.70
C TYR A 319 1.35 21.22 -9.90
N ALA A 320 1.26 22.38 -10.52
CA ALA A 320 0.59 23.55 -9.95
C ALA A 320 -0.90 23.50 -10.30
N LEU A 321 -1.76 23.70 -9.31
CA LEU A 321 -3.18 23.39 -9.37
C LEU A 321 -4.00 24.63 -9.01
N ARG A 322 -4.83 25.07 -9.96
CA ARG A 322 -5.86 26.09 -9.73
C ARG A 322 -7.17 25.50 -9.25
N ASN A 323 -7.97 26.28 -8.55
CA ASN A 323 -9.36 25.95 -8.23
C ASN A 323 -10.21 25.80 -9.51
N SER A 324 -11.31 25.06 -9.42
CA SER A 324 -12.25 24.91 -10.53
C SER A 324 -13.27 26.06 -10.67
N ALA A 325 -13.22 27.07 -9.80
CA ALA A 325 -14.13 28.20 -9.80
C ALA A 325 -14.00 29.05 -11.08
N ALA A 326 -15.09 29.28 -11.81
CA ALA A 326 -15.08 30.06 -13.07
C ALA A 326 -14.77 31.58 -12.91
N ALA A 327 -14.42 32.01 -11.69
CA ALA A 327 -14.03 33.37 -11.33
C ALA A 327 -12.54 33.49 -10.93
N ASP A 328 -11.87 32.37 -10.72
CA ASP A 328 -10.41 32.30 -10.57
C ASP A 328 -9.72 32.99 -11.77
N GLY A 329 -8.75 33.85 -11.47
CA GLY A 329 -8.12 34.78 -12.39
C GLY A 329 -6.61 34.91 -12.19
N ASP A 330 -6.01 33.97 -11.47
CA ASP A 330 -4.71 34.12 -10.85
C ASP A 330 -3.99 32.76 -10.70
N LEU A 331 -2.66 32.78 -10.57
CA LEU A 331 -1.82 31.61 -10.27
C LEU A 331 -0.43 32.09 -9.85
N LEU A 332 0.16 31.44 -8.84
CA LEU A 332 1.57 31.63 -8.48
C LEU A 332 2.24 30.28 -8.19
N LEU A 333 3.41 30.05 -8.80
CA LEU A 333 4.36 29.00 -8.43
C LEU A 333 5.79 29.58 -8.40
N LEU A 334 6.28 29.83 -7.18
CA LEU A 334 7.64 30.27 -6.91
C LEU A 334 8.29 29.37 -5.83
N PRO A 335 8.90 28.24 -6.25
CA PRO A 335 9.60 27.32 -5.39
C PRO A 335 11.07 27.73 -5.20
N GLU A 336 11.60 27.52 -4.00
CA GLU A 336 13.01 27.65 -3.66
C GLU A 336 13.47 26.35 -2.96
N ILE A 337 14.56 25.71 -3.40
CA ILE A 337 15.22 24.66 -2.60
C ILE A 337 16.34 25.32 -1.82
N LYS A 338 16.32 25.13 -0.50
CA LYS A 338 17.31 25.69 0.42
C LYS A 338 17.91 24.61 1.31
N THR A 339 19.13 24.85 1.76
CA THR A 339 19.95 23.92 2.54
C THR A 339 20.48 24.63 3.76
N ARG A 340 20.70 23.92 4.88
CA ARG A 340 21.12 24.52 6.15
C ARG A 340 22.34 23.80 6.73
N GLN A 341 23.32 24.59 7.17
CA GLN A 341 24.35 24.10 8.09
C GLN A 341 23.81 24.22 9.51
N VAL A 342 23.88 23.13 10.28
CA VAL A 342 23.28 23.04 11.62
C VAL A 342 24.28 22.54 12.66
N ARG A 343 24.13 23.01 13.90
CA ARG A 343 24.87 22.56 15.08
C ARG A 343 23.89 22.08 16.13
N TYR A 344 24.22 20.98 16.81
CA TYR A 344 23.43 20.46 17.94
C TYR A 344 24.16 20.73 19.26
N ASN A 345 23.40 21.11 20.29
CA ASN A 345 23.94 21.35 21.63
C ASN A 345 23.88 20.07 22.46
N LEU A 346 25.03 19.43 22.68
CA LEU A 346 25.17 18.13 23.36
C LEU A 346 24.84 18.14 24.86
N ALA A 347 24.45 19.30 25.42
CA ALA A 347 24.07 19.47 26.82
C ALA A 347 22.63 20.03 26.99
N ASP A 348 21.87 20.17 25.91
CA ASP A 348 20.55 20.79 25.90
C ASP A 348 19.53 19.81 25.27
N GLU A 349 19.22 18.77 26.04
CA GLU A 349 18.22 17.75 25.72
C GLU A 349 16.80 18.33 25.89
N ARG A 350 15.91 18.10 24.92
CA ARG A 350 14.60 18.76 24.82
C ARG A 350 13.53 17.82 24.26
N TYR A 351 12.27 18.09 24.62
CA TYR A 351 11.12 17.63 23.85
C TYR A 351 10.75 18.64 22.77
N PHE A 352 10.30 18.19 21.60
CA PHE A 352 9.85 19.07 20.51
C PHE A 352 8.34 19.00 20.30
N SER A 353 7.71 20.14 19.98
CA SER A 353 6.25 20.23 19.75
C SER A 353 5.79 19.61 18.44
N THR A 354 6.73 19.44 17.51
CA THR A 354 6.55 18.89 16.17
C THR A 354 7.85 18.16 15.83
N PRO A 355 7.82 16.85 15.53
CA PRO A 355 9.04 16.12 15.16
C PRO A 355 9.58 16.59 13.80
N SER A 356 10.89 16.54 13.61
CA SER A 356 11.59 17.14 12.47
C SER A 356 12.57 16.19 11.76
N PRO A 357 12.16 14.97 11.38
CA PRO A 357 13.06 13.97 10.81
C PRO A 357 13.71 14.41 9.49
N GLY A 358 15.03 14.24 9.42
CA GLY A 358 15.90 14.69 8.33
C GLY A 358 16.13 16.21 8.31
N SER A 359 15.75 16.94 9.36
CA SER A 359 15.69 18.41 9.38
C SER A 359 16.29 18.99 10.68
N ALA A 360 16.22 20.31 10.85
CA ALA A 360 16.76 20.98 12.04
C ALA A 360 15.73 20.98 13.18
N ASN A 361 16.10 20.42 14.34
CA ASN A 361 15.24 20.48 15.52
C ASN A 361 14.90 21.92 15.91
N SER A 362 13.61 22.19 16.12
CA SER A 362 13.09 23.49 16.55
C SER A 362 13.50 23.82 18.00
N SER A 363 13.23 25.05 18.46
CA SER A 363 13.42 25.42 19.87
C SER A 363 12.51 24.57 20.76
N GLY A 364 13.10 23.59 21.45
CA GLY A 364 12.38 22.63 22.26
C GLY A 364 11.91 23.14 23.63
N ILE A 365 11.31 22.22 24.39
CA ILE A 365 10.57 22.45 25.63
C ILE A 365 11.27 21.71 26.79
N ASP A 366 11.23 22.27 28.01
CA ASP A 366 12.00 21.81 29.19
C ASP A 366 11.72 20.36 29.62
N GLY A 367 10.55 19.81 29.29
CA GLY A 367 10.13 18.49 29.74
C GLY A 367 8.68 18.16 29.36
N ALA A 368 8.20 17.02 29.83
CA ALA A 368 6.78 16.64 29.81
C ALA A 368 6.27 16.37 31.24
N ALA A 369 5.01 16.72 31.52
CA ALA A 369 4.41 16.42 32.81
C ALA A 369 4.13 14.91 32.96
N GLY A 370 4.24 14.37 34.19
CA GLY A 370 3.97 12.96 34.45
C GLY A 370 2.49 12.56 34.34
N PRO A 371 2.18 11.25 34.33
CA PRO A 371 0.80 10.75 34.28
C PRO A 371 -0.01 11.11 35.53
N VAL A 372 -1.32 11.34 35.33
CA VAL A 372 -2.29 11.40 36.42
C VAL A 372 -2.63 9.97 36.87
N SER A 373 -2.71 9.74 38.18
CA SER A 373 -3.15 8.46 38.74
C SER A 373 -4.56 8.58 39.35
N PHE A 374 -5.31 7.48 39.37
CA PHE A 374 -6.68 7.42 39.88
C PHE A 374 -6.75 6.53 41.13
N SER A 375 -7.65 6.84 42.08
CA SER A 375 -7.86 6.02 43.29
C SER A 375 -8.64 4.71 43.05
N ALA A 376 -9.19 4.52 41.86
CA ALA A 376 -9.86 3.30 41.44
C ALA A 376 -9.67 3.11 39.93
N ALA A 377 -9.44 1.87 39.50
CA ALA A 377 -9.44 1.50 38.09
C ALA A 377 -10.89 1.31 37.58
N SER A 378 -11.03 1.42 36.26
CA SER A 378 -12.27 1.26 35.49
C SER A 378 -13.04 -0.02 35.86
N LYS A 379 -14.37 0.07 35.99
CA LYS A 379 -15.24 -1.04 36.44
C LYS A 379 -16.73 -0.79 36.20
N THR A 380 -17.51 -1.86 36.18
CA THR A 380 -18.95 -1.81 36.46
C THR A 380 -19.19 -1.49 37.94
N TYR A 381 -20.30 -0.82 38.25
CA TYR A 381 -20.69 -0.58 39.65
C TYR A 381 -22.20 -0.37 39.80
N PHE A 382 -22.71 -0.60 41.01
CA PHE A 382 -24.15 -0.56 41.34
C PHE A 382 -24.53 0.48 42.40
N ASP A 383 -23.56 0.99 43.17
CA ASP A 383 -23.77 1.82 44.36
C ASP A 383 -22.82 3.03 44.34
N PRO A 384 -23.25 4.28 44.60
CA PRO A 384 -22.42 5.46 44.34
C PRO A 384 -21.16 5.55 45.23
N PHE A 385 -20.01 5.81 44.62
CA PHE A 385 -18.70 5.90 45.29
C PHE A 385 -17.87 7.08 44.76
N ASP A 386 -16.72 7.35 45.39
CA ASP A 386 -15.88 8.51 45.06
C ASP A 386 -14.59 8.10 44.35
N VAL A 387 -14.12 8.95 43.43
CA VAL A 387 -12.81 8.82 42.77
C VAL A 387 -11.99 10.10 42.98
N THR A 388 -10.71 9.94 43.34
CA THR A 388 -9.76 11.05 43.44
C THR A 388 -8.69 10.94 42.37
N LEU A 389 -8.31 12.08 41.79
CA LEU A 389 -7.20 12.20 40.85
C LEU A 389 -5.94 12.63 41.61
N ILE A 390 -4.82 11.98 41.32
CA ILE A 390 -3.54 12.16 41.99
C ILE A 390 -2.57 12.76 40.95
N PRO A 391 -2.08 14.01 41.16
CA PRO A 391 -1.09 14.63 40.29
C PRO A 391 0.23 13.83 40.24
N PRO A 392 1.03 13.99 39.17
CA PRO A 392 2.39 13.43 39.14
C PRO A 392 3.26 14.03 40.25
N THR A 393 4.10 13.19 40.86
CA THR A 393 5.07 13.61 41.88
C THR A 393 6.33 14.23 41.25
N GLY A 394 7.06 15.04 42.02
CA GLY A 394 8.36 15.59 41.62
C GLY A 394 8.32 16.88 40.80
N LEU A 395 7.17 17.24 40.22
CA LEU A 395 6.99 18.50 39.47
C LEU A 395 6.20 19.52 40.30
N ALA A 396 6.83 20.65 40.61
CA ALA A 396 6.17 21.78 41.25
C ALA A 396 5.11 22.41 40.32
N ASN A 397 4.09 23.04 40.89
CA ASN A 397 3.02 23.75 40.18
C ASN A 397 2.16 22.92 39.20
N ALA A 398 2.23 21.57 39.25
CA ALA A 398 1.39 20.71 38.44
C ALA A 398 -0.12 20.89 38.75
N SER A 399 -0.91 21.21 37.73
CA SER A 399 -2.38 21.17 37.79
C SER A 399 -2.92 19.96 37.04
N VAL A 400 -3.90 19.29 37.64
CA VAL A 400 -4.67 18.25 36.95
C VAL A 400 -5.95 18.87 36.42
N HIS A 401 -6.23 18.67 35.14
CA HIS A 401 -7.48 19.06 34.49
C HIS A 401 -8.16 17.81 33.93
N TYR A 402 -9.49 17.78 33.92
CA TYR A 402 -10.26 16.58 33.57
C TYR A 402 -11.54 16.91 32.80
N THR A 403 -12.09 15.89 32.15
CA THR A 403 -13.36 15.92 31.40
C THR A 403 -14.20 14.69 31.77
N LEU A 404 -15.52 14.79 31.59
CA LEU A 404 -16.50 13.73 31.91
C LEU A 404 -17.34 13.29 30.69
N ASN A 405 -17.07 13.88 29.53
CA ASN A 405 -17.78 13.75 28.26
C ASN A 405 -16.88 13.15 27.16
N GLY A 406 -15.77 12.52 27.53
CA GLY A 406 -14.85 11.86 26.60
C GLY A 406 -13.95 12.78 25.76
N THR A 407 -14.01 14.11 25.85
CA THR A 407 -13.08 14.99 25.12
C THR A 407 -11.71 15.06 25.80
N VAL A 408 -10.63 15.30 25.04
CA VAL A 408 -9.27 15.43 25.60
C VAL A 408 -9.20 16.64 26.56
N PRO A 409 -8.66 16.50 27.79
CA PRO A 409 -8.52 17.63 28.71
C PRO A 409 -7.49 18.65 28.23
N THR A 410 -7.81 19.93 28.45
CA THR A 410 -6.98 21.10 28.17
C THR A 410 -6.82 21.96 29.42
N THR A 411 -5.98 23.01 29.38
CA THR A 411 -5.92 24.03 30.43
C THR A 411 -7.26 24.74 30.67
N ASN A 412 -8.14 24.77 29.66
CA ASN A 412 -9.49 25.36 29.73
C ASN A 412 -10.53 24.37 30.29
N SER A 413 -10.19 23.07 30.43
CA SER A 413 -11.06 22.07 31.05
C SER A 413 -11.09 22.23 32.58
N PRO A 414 -12.14 21.76 33.28
CA PRO A 414 -12.24 21.84 34.74
C PRO A 414 -10.98 21.38 35.47
N ARG A 415 -10.45 22.24 36.34
CA ARG A 415 -9.30 21.93 37.20
C ARG A 415 -9.76 21.07 38.37
N TYR A 416 -9.04 19.99 38.62
CA TYR A 416 -9.27 19.12 39.77
C TYR A 416 -9.05 19.85 41.10
N SER A 417 -9.92 19.59 42.07
CA SER A 417 -9.95 20.27 43.37
C SER A 417 -10.45 19.42 44.56
N GLY A 418 -11.07 18.27 44.32
CA GLY A 418 -11.60 17.37 45.36
C GLY A 418 -12.23 16.10 44.78
N PRO A 419 -12.67 15.14 45.61
CA PRO A 419 -13.23 13.87 45.15
C PRO A 419 -14.43 14.03 44.19
N ILE A 420 -14.46 13.21 43.14
CA ILE A 420 -15.54 13.17 42.15
C ILE A 420 -16.54 12.09 42.58
N ARG A 421 -17.77 12.48 42.93
CA ARG A 421 -18.85 11.59 43.33
C ARG A 421 -19.49 10.92 42.10
N LEU A 422 -19.44 9.59 42.00
CA LEU A 422 -19.91 8.86 40.83
C LEU A 422 -21.32 8.28 41.07
N THR A 423 -22.34 8.95 40.50
CA THR A 423 -23.76 8.56 40.63
C THR A 423 -24.33 7.82 39.40
N ASN A 424 -23.60 7.84 38.29
CA ASN A 424 -24.07 7.64 36.91
C ASN A 424 -22.89 7.18 36.02
N SER A 425 -23.16 6.66 34.82
CA SER A 425 -22.12 6.13 33.92
C SER A 425 -21.23 7.26 33.40
N VAL A 426 -19.92 7.20 33.65
CA VAL A 426 -18.99 8.28 33.25
C VAL A 426 -17.65 7.74 32.75
N SER A 427 -17.07 8.40 31.75
CA SER A 427 -15.69 8.21 31.32
C SER A 427 -14.91 9.47 31.68
N ILE A 428 -13.94 9.33 32.60
CA ILE A 428 -13.17 10.43 33.16
C ILE A 428 -11.80 10.45 32.47
N ARG A 429 -11.58 11.39 31.54
CA ARG A 429 -10.23 11.64 30.98
C ARG A 429 -9.55 12.71 31.82
N ALA A 430 -8.30 12.49 32.21
CA ALA A 430 -7.51 13.42 33.02
C ALA A 430 -6.12 13.64 32.41
N ARG A 431 -5.57 14.84 32.59
CA ARG A 431 -4.23 15.22 32.10
C ARG A 431 -3.56 16.20 33.06
N ALA A 432 -2.25 16.08 33.23
CA ALA A 432 -1.44 17.00 34.03
C ALA A 432 -0.82 18.10 33.15
N PHE A 433 -0.81 19.32 33.68
CA PHE A 433 -0.22 20.51 33.07
C PHE A 433 0.77 21.14 34.03
N VAL A 434 1.93 21.55 33.51
CA VAL A 434 2.99 22.27 34.23
C VAL A 434 3.45 23.41 33.31
N PRO A 435 3.62 24.66 33.80
CA PRO A 435 4.14 25.76 32.98
C PRO A 435 5.51 25.40 32.35
N THR A 436 5.76 25.86 31.12
CA THR A 436 6.94 25.55 30.28
C THR A 436 7.20 24.07 29.94
N TYR A 437 6.29 23.16 30.28
CA TYR A 437 6.38 21.72 29.97
C TYR A 437 5.30 21.30 28.97
N LEU A 438 5.54 20.23 28.21
CA LEU A 438 4.50 19.52 27.48
C LEU A 438 3.45 18.96 28.45
N PRO A 439 2.14 19.10 28.14
CA PRO A 439 1.09 18.43 28.89
C PRO A 439 1.29 16.90 28.89
N GLY A 440 1.16 16.28 30.06
CA GLY A 440 1.50 14.86 30.28
C GLY A 440 0.63 13.87 29.50
N PRO A 441 0.85 12.55 29.61
CA PRO A 441 -0.02 11.58 28.94
C PRO A 441 -1.47 11.71 29.41
N ILE A 442 -2.41 11.50 28.48
CA ILE A 442 -3.84 11.40 28.81
C ILE A 442 -4.04 10.09 29.58
N ARG A 443 -4.88 10.12 30.62
CA ARG A 443 -5.29 8.94 31.36
C ARG A 443 -6.80 8.93 31.56
N THR A 444 -7.44 7.87 31.10
CA THR A 444 -8.88 7.65 31.12
C THR A 444 -9.22 6.51 32.06
N GLU A 445 -10.17 6.74 32.96
CA GLU A 445 -10.84 5.65 33.68
C GLU A 445 -12.36 5.76 33.49
N THR A 446 -13.01 4.64 33.15
CA THR A 446 -14.45 4.58 32.85
C THR A 446 -15.18 3.76 33.91
N PHE A 447 -16.27 4.33 34.41
CA PHE A 447 -17.07 3.76 35.50
C PHE A 447 -18.50 3.60 35.00
N MET A 448 -18.88 2.36 34.71
CA MET A 448 -20.16 2.04 34.07
C MET A 448 -21.21 1.74 35.15
N ARG A 449 -22.21 2.61 35.28
CA ARG A 449 -23.25 2.44 36.30
C ARG A 449 -24.34 1.54 35.76
N LEU A 450 -24.63 0.48 36.50
CA LEU A 450 -25.70 -0.45 36.19
C LEU A 450 -26.90 -0.19 37.09
N ASP A 451 -28.09 -0.46 36.55
CA ASP A 451 -29.32 -0.56 37.34
C ASP A 451 -29.24 -1.75 38.33
N PRO A 452 -29.81 -1.68 39.54
CA PRO A 452 -29.81 -2.79 40.49
C PRO A 452 -30.32 -4.11 39.91
N ALA A 453 -31.27 -4.10 38.97
CA ALA A 453 -31.75 -5.30 38.31
C ALA A 453 -30.69 -5.99 37.42
N MET A 454 -29.58 -5.33 37.08
CA MET A 454 -28.50 -5.94 36.30
C MET A 454 -27.65 -6.93 37.13
N ARG A 455 -27.80 -6.97 38.47
CA ARG A 455 -27.04 -7.90 39.34
C ARG A 455 -27.33 -9.37 39.02
N ASP A 456 -28.59 -9.70 38.70
CA ASP A 456 -29.01 -11.09 38.47
C ASP A 456 -28.76 -11.58 37.02
N ILE A 457 -28.23 -10.73 36.13
CA ILE A 457 -27.95 -11.13 34.76
C ILE A 457 -26.74 -12.07 34.74
N SER A 458 -26.93 -13.22 34.10
CA SER A 458 -25.87 -14.18 33.84
C SER A 458 -26.16 -15.01 32.60
N SER A 459 -25.15 -15.16 31.75
CA SER A 459 -25.17 -15.98 30.53
C SER A 459 -24.04 -17.02 30.55
N ASP A 460 -24.10 -18.02 29.68
CA ASP A 460 -22.98 -18.89 29.30
C ASP A 460 -22.10 -18.23 28.21
N LEU A 461 -22.65 -17.28 27.45
CA LEU A 461 -21.88 -16.41 26.55
C LEU A 461 -21.19 -15.26 27.31
N PRO A 462 -20.07 -14.71 26.81
CA PRO A 462 -19.54 -13.42 27.25
C PRO A 462 -20.60 -12.32 27.15
N LEU A 463 -20.71 -11.52 28.22
CA LEU A 463 -21.59 -10.34 28.27
C LEU A 463 -20.79 -9.09 27.90
N VAL A 464 -21.29 -8.31 26.95
CA VAL A 464 -20.62 -7.09 26.46
C VAL A 464 -21.54 -5.88 26.66
N LEU A 465 -21.00 -4.84 27.28
CA LEU A 465 -21.68 -3.55 27.45
C LEU A 465 -21.04 -2.52 26.52
N VAL A 466 -21.85 -1.78 25.78
CA VAL A 466 -21.42 -0.69 24.89
C VAL A 466 -22.15 0.59 25.29
N HIS A 467 -21.40 1.67 25.53
CA HIS A 467 -21.96 2.95 25.99
C HIS A 467 -21.37 4.13 25.21
N SER A 468 -22.23 4.98 24.61
CA SER A 468 -21.80 6.12 23.77
C SER A 468 -21.54 7.43 24.53
N PHE A 469 -21.86 7.48 25.83
CA PHE A 469 -21.63 8.64 26.73
C PHE A 469 -22.20 9.97 26.22
N GLY A 470 -23.27 9.90 25.42
CA GLY A 470 -23.94 11.08 24.86
C GLY A 470 -23.49 11.49 23.47
N THR A 471 -22.62 10.74 22.80
CA THR A 471 -22.30 10.97 21.37
C THR A 471 -23.47 10.61 20.44
N GLY A 472 -24.57 10.10 21.02
CA GLY A 472 -25.85 9.81 20.37
C GLY A 472 -25.95 8.37 19.88
N GLY A 473 -26.89 8.16 18.96
CA GLY A 473 -26.99 6.94 18.16
C GLY A 473 -25.93 6.91 17.06
N PHE A 474 -25.71 5.71 16.51
CA PHE A 474 -24.68 5.45 15.51
C PHE A 474 -25.24 5.51 14.07
N ASP A 475 -24.36 5.74 13.10
CA ASP A 475 -24.67 5.81 11.66
C ASP A 475 -23.66 4.97 10.85
N ASP A 476 -23.87 4.85 9.52
CA ASP A 476 -23.02 4.09 8.60
C ASP A 476 -21.88 4.91 7.96
N ALA A 477 -21.95 6.24 8.08
CA ALA A 477 -20.94 7.14 7.55
C ALA A 477 -19.66 7.10 8.41
N ASN A 478 -19.76 7.45 9.70
CA ASN A 478 -18.61 7.73 10.56
C ASN A 478 -18.56 6.84 11.81
N LYS A 479 -17.34 6.46 12.22
CA LYS A 479 -17.10 5.77 13.49
C LYS A 479 -17.27 6.76 14.64
N ARG A 480 -18.22 6.51 15.54
CA ARG A 480 -18.48 7.35 16.72
C ARG A 480 -17.84 6.74 17.97
N PRO A 481 -17.25 7.57 18.86
CA PRO A 481 -16.63 7.06 20.08
C PRO A 481 -17.65 6.46 21.05
N CYS A 482 -17.28 5.30 21.60
CA CYS A 482 -17.91 4.64 22.73
C CYS A 482 -16.84 3.98 23.63
N VAL A 483 -17.27 3.38 24.74
CA VAL A 483 -16.42 2.47 25.54
C VAL A 483 -17.14 1.12 25.65
N VAL A 484 -16.36 0.05 25.52
CA VAL A 484 -16.81 -1.34 25.61
C VAL A 484 -16.27 -1.98 26.88
N PHE A 485 -17.12 -2.74 27.57
CA PHE A 485 -16.75 -3.61 28.70
C PHE A 485 -17.09 -5.04 28.32
N VAL A 486 -16.16 -5.97 28.56
CA VAL A 486 -16.32 -7.41 28.31
C VAL A 486 -16.24 -8.16 29.64
N HIS A 487 -17.23 -9.00 29.91
CA HIS A 487 -17.23 -9.96 31.02
C HIS A 487 -17.34 -11.37 30.45
N GLU A 488 -16.27 -12.15 30.52
CA GLU A 488 -16.21 -13.54 30.05
C GLU A 488 -16.71 -14.55 31.12
N PRO A 489 -16.97 -15.83 30.75
CA PRO A 489 -17.59 -16.80 31.65
C PRO A 489 -16.68 -17.30 32.79
N PHE A 490 -16.62 -16.57 33.91
CA PHE A 490 -15.95 -17.06 35.12
C PHE A 490 -16.65 -18.31 35.67
N ARG A 491 -15.91 -19.43 35.78
CA ARG A 491 -16.43 -20.75 36.17
C ARG A 491 -17.63 -21.21 35.32
N GLY A 492 -17.65 -20.82 34.03
CA GLY A 492 -18.70 -21.20 33.08
C GLY A 492 -19.94 -20.31 33.09
N ARG A 493 -19.93 -19.16 33.80
CA ARG A 493 -21.00 -18.16 33.76
C ARG A 493 -20.46 -16.74 33.79
N SER A 494 -20.88 -15.94 32.82
CA SER A 494 -20.68 -14.49 32.80
C SER A 494 -21.66 -13.82 33.76
N SER A 495 -21.28 -12.70 34.37
CA SER A 495 -22.18 -11.80 35.10
C SER A 495 -21.54 -10.42 35.23
N PHE A 496 -22.35 -9.36 35.24
CA PHE A 496 -21.87 -7.99 35.52
C PHE A 496 -21.41 -7.75 36.97
N THR A 497 -21.57 -8.76 37.83
CA THR A 497 -21.00 -8.81 39.18
C THR A 497 -19.57 -9.36 39.22
N ASN A 498 -19.13 -10.04 38.15
CA ASN A 498 -17.71 -10.31 37.91
C ASN A 498 -17.00 -9.00 37.59
N ALA A 499 -15.69 -8.92 37.85
CA ALA A 499 -14.87 -7.90 37.21
C ALA A 499 -14.94 -8.05 35.68
N PRO A 500 -14.87 -6.97 34.89
CA PRO A 500 -14.68 -7.07 33.45
C PRO A 500 -13.27 -7.56 33.15
N ASP A 501 -13.15 -8.49 32.20
CA ASP A 501 -11.88 -9.06 31.73
C ASP A 501 -11.17 -8.09 30.76
N GLN A 502 -11.95 -7.28 30.04
CA GLN A 502 -11.43 -6.21 29.17
C GLN A 502 -12.31 -4.96 29.22
N ILE A 503 -11.66 -3.80 29.11
CA ILE A 503 -12.29 -2.48 28.95
C ILE A 503 -11.47 -1.72 27.92
N PHE A 504 -12.11 -1.20 26.86
CA PHE A 504 -11.42 -0.46 25.80
C PHE A 504 -12.30 0.62 25.20
N ARG A 505 -11.68 1.67 24.67
CA ARG A 505 -12.34 2.71 23.88
C ARG A 505 -12.51 2.20 22.45
N ALA A 506 -13.54 2.63 21.74
CA ALA A 506 -13.80 2.12 20.40
C ALA A 506 -14.54 3.11 19.49
N GLY A 507 -14.29 2.98 18.19
CA GLY A 507 -15.01 3.65 17.12
C GLY A 507 -16.04 2.72 16.49
N PHE A 508 -17.32 2.87 16.83
CA PHE A 508 -18.40 2.05 16.29
C PHE A 508 -19.08 2.75 15.11
N LYS A 509 -19.32 2.03 14.02
CA LYS A 509 -20.27 2.44 12.96
C LYS A 509 -21.13 1.30 12.43
N ILE A 510 -22.29 1.64 11.88
CA ILE A 510 -23.17 0.70 11.20
C ILE A 510 -22.50 0.19 9.91
N ARG A 511 -22.72 -1.08 9.56
CA ARG A 511 -22.19 -1.69 8.32
C ARG A 511 -23.19 -2.61 7.64
N GLY A 512 -22.84 -2.99 6.40
CA GLY A 512 -23.71 -3.71 5.47
C GLY A 512 -24.50 -2.73 4.60
N SER A 513 -25.06 -3.21 3.48
CA SER A 513 -25.94 -2.38 2.64
C SER A 513 -27.40 -2.69 2.96
N SER A 514 -27.88 -3.87 2.56
CA SER A 514 -29.27 -4.31 2.76
C SER A 514 -29.66 -4.56 4.23
N THR A 515 -28.71 -4.51 5.15
CA THR A 515 -28.89 -4.78 6.58
C THR A 515 -28.64 -3.56 7.49
N ALA A 516 -28.28 -2.39 6.92
CA ALA A 516 -28.01 -1.19 7.70
C ALA A 516 -29.27 -0.66 8.43
N GLY A 517 -30.45 -0.80 7.80
CA GLY A 517 -31.74 -0.41 8.37
C GLY A 517 -32.40 -1.46 9.29
N ASN A 518 -31.71 -2.54 9.65
CA ASN A 518 -32.27 -3.55 10.56
C ASN A 518 -32.34 -3.01 12.01
N PRO A 519 -33.42 -3.27 12.78
CA PRO A 519 -33.51 -2.85 14.19
C PRO A 519 -32.36 -3.36 15.07
N LYS A 520 -31.87 -4.58 14.83
CA LYS A 520 -30.56 -5.05 15.27
C LYS A 520 -29.62 -4.99 14.07
N PHE A 521 -28.72 -4.00 14.06
CA PHE A 521 -27.82 -3.71 12.94
C PHE A 521 -26.40 -4.25 13.19
N ASN A 522 -25.60 -4.31 12.13
CA ASN A 522 -24.23 -4.83 12.16
C ASN A 522 -23.23 -3.71 12.42
N TRP A 523 -22.11 -4.03 13.08
CA TRP A 523 -21.08 -3.04 13.41
C TRP A 523 -19.75 -3.30 12.70
N ALA A 524 -19.15 -2.23 12.18
CA ALA A 524 -17.70 -2.14 12.05
C ALA A 524 -17.18 -1.42 13.30
N VAL A 525 -16.17 -2.00 13.93
CA VAL A 525 -15.63 -1.57 15.23
C VAL A 525 -14.13 -1.40 15.08
N ASP A 526 -13.61 -0.23 15.41
CA ASP A 526 -12.18 -0.06 15.69
C ASP A 526 -12.00 -0.02 17.20
N THR A 527 -10.89 -0.59 17.67
CA THR A 527 -10.45 -0.49 19.06
C THR A 527 -9.39 0.61 19.17
N TRP A 528 -9.55 1.50 20.15
CA TRP A 528 -8.88 2.81 20.17
C TRP A 528 -8.15 3.08 21.48
N GLY A 529 -6.98 3.72 21.36
CA GLY A 529 -6.13 4.15 22.47
C GLY A 529 -6.59 5.43 23.18
N GLU A 530 -5.68 6.02 23.96
CA GLU A 530 -5.88 7.25 24.75
C GLU A 530 -5.96 8.54 23.91
N ASP A 531 -5.92 8.42 22.59
CA ASP A 531 -5.84 9.47 21.58
C ASP A 531 -6.94 9.38 20.51
N ASP A 532 -7.80 8.36 20.58
CA ASP A 532 -8.84 8.02 19.58
C ASP A 532 -8.27 7.47 18.25
N LEU A 533 -7.08 6.83 18.28
CA LEU A 533 -6.47 6.12 17.15
C LEU A 533 -6.41 4.60 17.37
N ASP A 534 -6.30 3.85 16.27
CA ASP A 534 -6.33 2.37 16.21
C ASP A 534 -5.26 1.69 17.07
N GLU A 535 -5.70 0.94 18.09
CA GLU A 535 -4.87 0.13 18.99
C GLU A 535 -5.13 -1.37 18.75
N ASN A 536 -4.09 -2.16 18.58
CA ASN A 536 -4.23 -3.61 18.37
C ASN A 536 -4.40 -4.35 19.70
N ILE A 537 -5.63 -4.75 20.04
CA ILE A 537 -5.92 -5.56 21.24
C ILE A 537 -6.32 -7.01 20.89
N PRO A 538 -5.96 -8.04 21.68
CA PRO A 538 -6.62 -9.34 21.62
C PRO A 538 -8.03 -9.23 22.22
N LEU A 539 -9.03 -9.89 21.64
CA LEU A 539 -10.43 -9.74 22.05
C LEU A 539 -11.12 -11.11 22.16
N LEU A 540 -11.70 -11.44 23.32
CA LEU A 540 -12.48 -12.67 23.54
C LEU A 540 -11.72 -14.00 23.28
N GLY A 541 -10.39 -13.97 23.36
CA GLY A 541 -9.48 -15.07 22.99
C GLY A 541 -9.05 -15.09 21.52
N LEU A 542 -9.55 -14.16 20.68
CA LEU A 542 -9.13 -13.99 19.29
C LEU A 542 -7.79 -13.20 19.24
N PRO A 543 -6.83 -13.59 18.38
CA PRO A 543 -5.55 -12.89 18.22
C PRO A 543 -5.68 -11.40 17.88
N SER A 544 -4.70 -10.62 18.33
CA SER A 544 -4.75 -9.15 18.34
C SER A 544 -4.96 -8.49 16.97
N ALA A 545 -5.83 -7.47 16.95
CA ALA A 545 -6.11 -6.58 15.81
C ALA A 545 -6.80 -5.30 16.30
N SER A 546 -6.74 -4.21 15.52
CA SER A 546 -7.52 -2.98 15.80
C SER A 546 -8.96 -3.05 15.24
N GLU A 547 -9.14 -3.60 14.04
CA GLU A 547 -10.42 -3.63 13.34
C GLU A 547 -11.21 -4.96 13.54
N TRP A 548 -12.46 -4.83 13.99
CA TRP A 548 -13.38 -5.91 14.35
C TRP A 548 -14.76 -5.75 13.71
N VAL A 549 -15.54 -6.84 13.71
CA VAL A 549 -16.86 -6.90 13.07
C VAL A 549 -17.86 -7.55 14.02
N PHE A 550 -18.79 -6.80 14.62
CA PHE A 550 -19.86 -7.42 15.40
C PHE A 550 -21.05 -7.66 14.46
N HIS A 551 -21.12 -8.88 13.93
CA HIS A 551 -22.18 -9.34 13.03
C HIS A 551 -23.42 -9.74 13.83
N GLY A 552 -24.52 -9.00 13.63
CA GLY A 552 -25.80 -9.19 14.29
C GLY A 552 -26.83 -9.76 13.32
N PRO A 553 -26.81 -11.07 13.01
CA PRO A 553 -27.79 -11.69 12.12
C PRO A 553 -29.21 -11.52 12.67
N PHE A 554 -30.16 -11.39 11.75
CA PHE A 554 -31.55 -10.98 12.01
C PHE A 554 -32.49 -11.81 11.12
N ASN A 555 -33.53 -11.21 10.55
CA ASN A 555 -34.54 -11.87 9.70
C ASN A 555 -34.00 -12.78 8.58
N PHE A 556 -32.83 -12.49 8.00
CA PHE A 556 -32.21 -13.32 6.94
C PHE A 556 -31.40 -14.53 7.46
N ASP A 557 -31.04 -14.57 8.74
CA ASP A 557 -30.40 -15.72 9.39
C ASP A 557 -30.96 -15.89 10.81
N PRO A 558 -32.15 -16.51 10.97
CA PRO A 558 -32.79 -16.70 12.26
C PRO A 558 -32.08 -17.77 13.13
N SER A 559 -31.14 -18.54 12.58
CA SER A 559 -30.28 -19.44 13.37
C SER A 559 -29.09 -18.73 14.01
N LEU A 560 -28.78 -17.51 13.53
CA LEU A 560 -27.63 -16.69 13.90
C LEU A 560 -26.25 -17.28 13.53
N PHE A 561 -26.20 -18.45 12.90
CA PHE A 561 -25.02 -19.32 12.86
C PHE A 561 -24.56 -19.73 11.44
N HIS A 562 -25.19 -19.29 10.35
CA HIS A 562 -24.78 -19.72 9.00
C HIS A 562 -23.37 -19.21 8.62
N ASN A 563 -23.05 -17.95 8.93
CA ASN A 563 -21.72 -17.37 8.70
C ASN A 563 -20.63 -18.00 9.59
N PRO A 564 -20.86 -18.19 10.91
CA PRO A 564 -20.04 -19.04 11.77
C PRO A 564 -19.73 -20.42 11.18
N LEU A 565 -20.75 -21.21 10.84
CA LEU A 565 -20.60 -22.57 10.31
C LEU A 565 -19.76 -22.60 9.03
N ALA A 566 -20.00 -21.68 8.09
CA ALA A 566 -19.20 -21.58 6.87
C ALA A 566 -17.73 -21.22 7.14
N SER A 567 -17.46 -20.45 8.19
CA SER A 567 -16.11 -20.06 8.60
C SER A 567 -15.39 -21.21 9.30
N ASP A 568 -16.07 -21.96 10.17
CA ASP A 568 -15.54 -23.17 10.81
C ASP A 568 -15.23 -24.24 9.76
N MET A 569 -16.18 -24.57 8.88
CA MET A 569 -15.98 -25.54 7.79
C MET A 569 -14.80 -25.18 6.88
N SER A 570 -14.57 -23.88 6.60
CA SER A 570 -13.41 -23.43 5.83
C SER A 570 -12.10 -23.68 6.59
N ASN A 571 -12.05 -23.31 7.87
CA ASN A 571 -10.87 -23.51 8.72
C ASN A 571 -10.56 -25.00 8.93
N GLU A 572 -11.59 -25.86 9.08
CA GLU A 572 -11.45 -27.33 9.18
C GLU A 572 -10.82 -27.95 7.92
N ILE A 573 -11.14 -27.46 6.72
CA ILE A 573 -10.49 -27.90 5.46
C ILE A 573 -9.15 -27.18 5.20
N GLY A 574 -8.57 -26.53 6.21
CA GLY A 574 -7.24 -25.88 6.13
C GLY A 574 -7.22 -24.56 5.35
N ARG A 575 -8.38 -23.90 5.14
CA ARG A 575 -8.49 -22.63 4.44
C ARG A 575 -8.91 -21.52 5.41
N TYR A 576 -7.99 -20.59 5.68
CA TYR A 576 -8.25 -19.47 6.60
C TYR A 576 -9.56 -18.74 6.28
N ALA A 577 -10.45 -18.72 7.27
CA ALA A 577 -11.61 -17.85 7.35
C ALA A 577 -11.62 -17.14 8.71
N ALA A 578 -12.27 -15.98 8.79
CA ALA A 578 -12.34 -15.20 10.02
C ALA A 578 -12.91 -16.04 11.18
N ARG A 579 -12.17 -16.14 12.29
CA ARG A 579 -12.70 -16.74 13.52
C ARG A 579 -13.73 -15.80 14.14
N TYR A 580 -14.58 -16.37 14.99
CA TYR A 580 -15.61 -15.62 15.70
C TYR A 580 -15.70 -15.99 17.19
N LYS A 581 -16.41 -15.15 17.95
CA LYS A 581 -16.94 -15.48 19.28
C LYS A 581 -18.39 -15.01 19.38
N ASN A 582 -19.26 -15.83 19.92
CA ASN A 582 -20.65 -15.45 20.21
C ASN A 582 -20.68 -14.65 21.52
N ILE A 583 -21.42 -13.55 21.55
CA ILE A 583 -21.60 -12.66 22.72
C ILE A 583 -23.05 -12.19 22.86
N GLU A 584 -23.42 -11.74 24.05
CA GLU A 584 -24.62 -10.93 24.28
C GLU A 584 -24.24 -9.45 24.43
N VAL A 585 -24.92 -8.56 23.72
CA VAL A 585 -24.67 -7.10 23.76
C VAL A 585 -25.78 -6.38 24.53
N TYR A 586 -25.40 -5.43 25.38
CA TYR A 586 -26.27 -4.38 25.92
C TYR A 586 -25.74 -3.02 25.46
N LEU A 587 -26.61 -2.16 24.92
CA LEU A 587 -26.24 -0.94 24.20
C LEU A 587 -26.96 0.28 24.77
N ASN A 588 -26.19 1.22 25.32
CA ASN A 588 -26.69 2.55 25.66
C ASN A 588 -26.15 3.59 24.66
N GLN A 589 -27.04 4.18 23.88
CA GLN A 589 -26.74 5.15 22.82
C GLN A 589 -27.53 6.47 22.97
N THR A 590 -27.85 6.83 24.22
CA THR A 590 -28.77 7.93 24.54
C THR A 590 -28.10 9.30 24.36
N SER A 591 -28.62 10.10 23.44
CA SER A 591 -28.21 11.51 23.24
C SER A 591 -28.65 12.41 24.42
N PRO A 592 -27.85 13.40 24.85
CA PRO A 592 -28.28 14.43 25.81
C PRO A 592 -29.46 15.28 25.33
N SER A 593 -29.75 15.29 24.02
CA SER A 593 -30.93 15.96 23.44
C SER A 593 -32.21 15.12 23.47
N SER A 594 -32.17 13.87 23.94
CA SER A 594 -33.34 12.99 23.99
C SER A 594 -34.19 13.24 25.24
N ALA A 595 -35.51 13.27 25.08
CA ALA A 595 -36.46 13.58 26.15
C ALA A 595 -36.59 12.50 27.25
N SER A 596 -35.76 11.44 27.22
CA SER A 596 -35.89 10.24 28.05
C SER A 596 -34.70 9.95 28.97
N GLY A 597 -33.57 10.67 28.87
CA GLY A 597 -32.44 10.46 29.77
C GLY A 597 -31.22 11.34 29.56
N SER A 598 -30.42 11.49 30.62
CA SER A 598 -29.08 12.09 30.54
C SER A 598 -28.12 11.23 29.72
N ALA A 599 -27.18 11.87 29.02
CA ALA A 599 -26.05 11.25 28.29
C ALA A 599 -25.21 10.23 29.10
N THR A 600 -25.32 10.28 30.43
CA THR A 600 -24.59 9.45 31.39
C THR A 600 -25.48 8.38 32.04
N SER A 601 -26.59 8.01 31.38
CA SER A 601 -27.59 7.11 31.97
C SER A 601 -27.04 5.73 32.36
N ASN A 602 -27.63 5.14 33.39
CA ASN A 602 -27.26 3.80 33.86
C ASN A 602 -27.73 2.76 32.84
N ILE A 603 -26.94 1.70 32.59
CA ILE A 603 -27.37 0.58 31.74
C ILE A 603 -28.41 -0.27 32.47
N ARG A 604 -29.48 -0.62 31.76
CA ARG A 604 -30.68 -1.34 32.26
C ARG A 604 -30.92 -2.64 31.49
N ARG A 605 -31.80 -3.49 32.00
CA ARG A 605 -32.27 -4.70 31.28
C ARG A 605 -32.98 -4.37 29.95
N SER A 606 -33.55 -3.16 29.83
CA SER A 606 -34.14 -2.65 28.58
C SER A 606 -33.14 -2.43 27.45
N ASP A 607 -31.85 -2.35 27.78
CA ASP A 607 -30.81 -1.93 26.86
C ASP A 607 -30.18 -3.16 26.16
N TYR A 608 -30.72 -4.36 26.40
CA TYR A 608 -30.31 -5.59 25.74
C TYR A 608 -30.53 -5.51 24.23
N PHE A 609 -29.44 -5.67 23.47
CA PHE A 609 -29.39 -5.52 22.02
C PHE A 609 -29.25 -6.87 21.28
N GLY A 610 -29.20 -7.98 22.01
CA GLY A 610 -29.24 -9.33 21.47
C GLY A 610 -27.88 -10.00 21.29
N VAL A 611 -27.92 -11.22 20.74
CA VAL A 611 -26.74 -12.02 20.44
C VAL A 611 -26.04 -11.53 19.16
N TYR A 612 -24.71 -11.49 19.20
CA TYR A 612 -23.81 -11.10 18.12
C TYR A 612 -22.68 -12.11 17.93
N ASN A 613 -22.20 -12.21 16.70
CA ASN A 613 -20.96 -12.89 16.34
C ASN A 613 -19.86 -11.83 16.20
N VAL A 614 -18.93 -11.75 17.15
CA VAL A 614 -17.71 -10.93 16.99
C VAL A 614 -16.77 -11.68 16.07
N LEU A 615 -16.57 -11.17 14.86
CA LEU A 615 -15.68 -11.71 13.84
C LEU A 615 -14.40 -10.87 13.75
N GLU A 616 -13.30 -11.56 13.48
CA GLU A 616 -12.05 -10.95 13.04
C GLU A 616 -12.24 -10.27 11.67
N ARG A 617 -11.73 -9.05 11.47
CA ARG A 617 -11.61 -8.54 10.11
C ARG A 617 -10.50 -9.28 9.36
N ILE A 618 -10.75 -9.61 8.09
CA ILE A 618 -9.74 -10.18 7.20
C ILE A 618 -8.71 -9.09 6.87
N GLY A 619 -7.45 -9.42 7.06
CA GLY A 619 -6.30 -8.54 6.82
C GLY A 619 -5.00 -9.34 6.79
N ILE A 620 -3.90 -8.68 6.46
CA ILE A 620 -2.57 -9.30 6.43
C ILE A 620 -1.98 -9.37 7.85
N GLY A 621 -1.41 -10.51 8.22
CA GLY A 621 -0.71 -10.68 9.50
C GLY A 621 -0.49 -12.16 9.89
N PRO A 622 0.43 -12.45 10.83
CA PRO A 622 0.84 -13.82 11.15
C PRO A 622 -0.30 -14.69 11.72
N ASN A 623 -1.28 -14.06 12.37
CA ASN A 623 -2.49 -14.71 12.90
C ASN A 623 -3.74 -14.45 12.03
N ARG A 624 -3.56 -14.05 10.77
CA ARG A 624 -4.63 -13.74 9.78
C ARG A 624 -4.23 -14.33 8.42
N VAL A 625 -4.32 -13.57 7.34
CA VAL A 625 -3.68 -13.93 6.06
C VAL A 625 -2.16 -13.75 6.24
N ASN A 626 -1.46 -14.85 6.54
CA ASN A 626 -0.02 -14.84 6.80
C ASN A 626 0.77 -14.73 5.48
N THR A 627 0.95 -13.49 5.02
CA THR A 627 1.74 -13.11 3.84
C THR A 627 2.53 -11.84 4.19
N PRO A 628 3.70 -11.56 3.59
CA PRO A 628 4.38 -10.27 3.77
C PRO A 628 3.52 -9.12 3.22
N ARG A 629 3.55 -7.94 3.83
CA ARG A 629 3.09 -6.71 3.17
C ARG A 629 4.13 -6.24 2.16
N LEU A 630 3.65 -5.67 1.05
CA LEU A 630 4.48 -4.96 0.07
C LEU A 630 4.65 -3.50 0.47
N THR A 631 5.87 -2.98 0.43
CA THR A 631 6.17 -1.54 0.54
C THR A 631 6.02 -0.84 -0.81
N ALA A 632 6.02 0.50 -0.82
CA ALA A 632 6.23 1.28 -2.04
C ALA A 632 7.57 0.97 -2.75
N ARG A 633 8.56 0.38 -2.06
CA ARG A 633 9.89 0.04 -2.61
C ARG A 633 10.02 -1.42 -3.09
N ASP A 634 9.01 -2.26 -2.87
CA ASP A 634 9.00 -3.66 -3.32
C ASP A 634 8.56 -3.78 -4.77
N LEU A 635 9.47 -3.39 -5.67
CA LEU A 635 9.23 -3.21 -7.10
C LEU A 635 9.75 -4.38 -7.97
N THR A 636 10.48 -5.32 -7.38
CA THR A 636 11.14 -6.43 -8.07
C THR A 636 10.95 -7.77 -7.36
N GLN A 637 11.26 -8.86 -8.05
CA GLN A 637 11.27 -10.20 -7.46
C GLN A 637 12.46 -10.37 -6.49
N PRO A 638 12.31 -11.17 -5.41
CA PRO A 638 11.16 -12.02 -5.09
C PRO A 638 9.98 -11.27 -4.46
N ASN A 639 10.17 -10.05 -3.96
CA ASN A 639 9.24 -9.37 -3.06
C ASN A 639 7.84 -9.20 -3.68
N VAL A 640 7.73 -8.85 -4.97
CA VAL A 640 6.45 -8.68 -5.70
C VAL A 640 5.61 -9.96 -5.89
N THR A 641 6.06 -11.14 -5.46
CA THR A 641 5.39 -12.43 -5.73
C THR A 641 4.25 -12.79 -4.77
N GLY A 642 4.01 -11.98 -3.74
CA GLY A 642 2.92 -12.14 -2.78
C GLY A 642 2.51 -10.81 -2.15
N GLY A 643 1.72 -10.85 -1.08
CA GLY A 643 1.36 -9.65 -0.31
C GLY A 643 0.18 -8.82 -0.84
N TYR A 644 -0.56 -9.30 -1.83
CA TYR A 644 -1.77 -8.65 -2.33
C TYR A 644 -3.04 -9.17 -1.61
N LEU A 645 -3.80 -8.26 -1.02
CA LEU A 645 -5.17 -8.46 -0.58
C LEU A 645 -6.10 -7.69 -1.53
N LEU A 646 -7.05 -8.41 -2.13
CA LEU A 646 -7.94 -7.92 -3.19
C LEU A 646 -9.40 -8.26 -2.86
N SER A 647 -10.34 -7.50 -3.40
CA SER A 647 -11.78 -7.78 -3.28
C SER A 647 -12.52 -7.71 -4.61
N ILE A 648 -13.54 -8.56 -4.77
CA ILE A 648 -14.57 -8.42 -5.79
C ILE A 648 -15.85 -8.01 -5.06
N ASP A 649 -16.04 -6.70 -4.95
CA ASP A 649 -17.19 -6.01 -4.34
C ASP A 649 -17.30 -4.64 -5.03
N ARG A 650 -18.34 -3.85 -4.73
CA ARG A 650 -18.40 -2.44 -5.15
C ARG A 650 -17.21 -1.65 -4.59
N ALA A 651 -16.68 -0.72 -5.36
CA ALA A 651 -15.60 0.15 -4.92
C ALA A 651 -16.05 1.05 -3.74
N PHE A 652 -15.18 1.25 -2.76
CA PHE A 652 -15.41 2.10 -1.59
C PHE A 652 -14.18 2.97 -1.30
N GLY A 653 -14.38 4.24 -0.94
CA GLY A 653 -13.41 5.01 -0.12
C GLY A 653 -11.96 5.09 -0.60
N GLY A 654 -11.71 5.10 -1.91
CA GLY A 654 -10.35 5.12 -2.50
C GLY A 654 -9.89 3.78 -3.09
N SER A 655 -10.52 2.66 -2.72
CA SER A 655 -10.28 1.34 -3.33
C SER A 655 -10.86 1.24 -4.74
N SER A 656 -10.25 1.93 -5.70
CA SER A 656 -10.25 1.54 -7.11
C SER A 656 -9.25 0.40 -7.36
N GLY A 657 -9.24 -0.12 -8.59
CA GLY A 657 -8.31 -1.16 -9.02
C GLY A 657 -8.58 -1.57 -10.47
N PHE A 658 -8.14 -2.76 -10.84
CA PHE A 658 -8.10 -3.25 -12.20
C PHE A 658 -9.33 -4.10 -12.58
N SER A 659 -9.45 -4.43 -13.87
CA SER A 659 -10.50 -5.33 -14.38
C SER A 659 -9.90 -6.68 -14.78
N GLY A 660 -10.41 -7.76 -14.20
CA GLY A 660 -9.92 -9.12 -14.42
C GLY A 660 -11.04 -10.15 -14.36
N ALA A 661 -10.99 -11.16 -15.22
CA ALA A 661 -12.06 -12.18 -15.37
C ALA A 661 -13.46 -11.61 -15.71
N GLY A 662 -13.54 -10.37 -16.21
CA GLY A 662 -14.81 -9.66 -16.40
C GLY A 662 -15.43 -9.10 -15.12
N GLN A 663 -14.65 -9.00 -14.03
CA GLN A 663 -15.03 -8.41 -12.75
C GLN A 663 -14.15 -7.18 -12.47
N GLY A 664 -14.71 -6.20 -11.76
CA GLY A 664 -13.92 -5.16 -11.10
C GLY A 664 -13.25 -5.74 -9.85
N ILE A 665 -11.95 -5.51 -9.70
CA ILE A 665 -11.14 -6.03 -8.59
C ILE A 665 -10.51 -4.84 -7.88
N ASN A 666 -10.93 -4.58 -6.64
CA ASN A 666 -10.45 -3.45 -5.85
C ASN A 666 -9.21 -3.82 -5.05
N TYR A 667 -8.24 -2.91 -4.98
CA TYR A 667 -7.08 -3.02 -4.09
C TYR A 667 -7.46 -2.76 -2.62
N ILE A 668 -6.99 -3.62 -1.72
CA ILE A 668 -7.20 -3.50 -0.26
C ILE A 668 -5.86 -3.33 0.48
N ASP A 669 -4.83 -4.11 0.12
CA ASP A 669 -3.47 -4.05 0.68
C ASP A 669 -2.48 -4.60 -0.37
N PRO A 670 -1.51 -3.84 -0.90
CA PRO A 670 -1.41 -2.38 -0.84
C PRO A 670 -2.66 -1.69 -1.41
N LYS A 671 -2.79 -0.39 -1.17
CA LYS A 671 -3.95 0.37 -1.64
C LYS A 671 -3.80 0.80 -3.10
N PHE A 672 -4.83 1.43 -3.64
CA PHE A 672 -4.80 1.95 -5.01
C PHE A 672 -3.70 3.00 -5.21
N GLU A 673 -3.47 3.85 -4.20
CA GLU A 673 -2.43 4.88 -4.19
C GLU A 673 -1.02 4.28 -4.27
N ASP A 674 -0.80 3.13 -3.62
CA ASP A 674 0.47 2.39 -3.65
C ASP A 674 0.66 1.58 -4.94
N MET A 675 -0.43 1.18 -5.59
CA MET A 675 -0.43 0.33 -6.79
C MET A 675 -0.48 1.09 -8.12
N SER A 676 -0.87 2.37 -8.12
CA SER A 676 -1.03 3.20 -9.33
C SER A 676 0.23 3.97 -9.76
N THR A 677 1.40 3.60 -9.22
CA THR A 677 2.69 4.23 -9.54
C THR A 677 3.36 3.59 -10.77
N ALA A 678 4.29 4.30 -11.42
CA ALA A 678 4.92 3.86 -12.68
C ALA A 678 5.72 2.55 -12.55
N GLU A 679 6.24 2.31 -11.35
CA GLU A 679 7.07 1.18 -10.95
C GLU A 679 6.20 -0.06 -10.60
N ARG A 680 4.88 0.14 -10.52
CA ARG A 680 3.86 -0.86 -10.24
C ARG A 680 3.09 -1.30 -11.49
N ASP A 681 3.25 -0.61 -12.63
CA ASP A 681 2.73 -1.03 -13.95
C ASP A 681 2.93 -2.54 -14.22
N PRO A 682 4.13 -3.14 -13.99
CA PRO A 682 4.34 -4.57 -14.25
C PRO A 682 3.52 -5.49 -13.33
N GLN A 683 3.28 -5.06 -12.09
CA GLN A 683 2.53 -5.80 -11.07
C GLN A 683 1.03 -5.75 -11.38
N GLU A 684 0.48 -4.58 -11.75
CA GLU A 684 -0.92 -4.50 -12.21
C GLU A 684 -1.13 -5.28 -13.52
N GLN A 685 -0.20 -5.20 -14.49
CA GLN A 685 -0.27 -5.98 -15.72
C GLN A 685 -0.19 -7.49 -15.47
N TYR A 686 0.64 -7.94 -14.51
CA TYR A 686 0.70 -9.34 -14.08
C TYR A 686 -0.61 -9.80 -13.44
N LEU A 687 -1.14 -9.06 -12.46
CA LEU A 687 -2.41 -9.39 -11.80
C LEU A 687 -3.58 -9.40 -12.81
N THR A 688 -3.67 -8.39 -13.66
CA THR A 688 -4.66 -8.29 -14.75
C THR A 688 -4.57 -9.48 -15.69
N SER A 689 -3.36 -9.87 -16.10
CA SER A 689 -3.14 -11.05 -16.95
C SER A 689 -3.56 -12.34 -16.26
N TRP A 690 -3.14 -12.53 -15.01
CA TRP A 690 -3.42 -13.72 -14.20
C TRP A 690 -4.92 -13.90 -13.97
N PHE A 691 -5.63 -12.86 -13.52
CA PHE A 691 -7.09 -12.96 -13.30
C PHE A 691 -7.84 -13.21 -14.61
N ASN A 692 -7.42 -12.59 -15.71
CA ASN A 692 -8.03 -12.86 -17.00
C ASN A 692 -7.75 -14.29 -17.51
N GLU A 693 -6.58 -14.87 -17.26
CA GLU A 693 -6.30 -16.28 -17.55
C GLU A 693 -7.08 -17.24 -16.64
N PHE A 694 -7.15 -16.94 -15.34
CA PHE A 694 -7.94 -17.69 -14.36
C PHE A 694 -9.44 -17.72 -14.71
N GLY A 695 -10.02 -16.56 -15.05
CA GLY A 695 -11.40 -16.44 -15.51
C GLY A 695 -11.68 -17.20 -16.82
N ARG A 696 -10.78 -17.08 -17.82
CA ARG A 696 -10.84 -17.89 -19.05
C ARG A 696 -10.71 -19.39 -18.76
N THR A 697 -10.00 -19.77 -17.70
CA THR A 697 -9.81 -21.17 -17.31
C THR A 697 -11.10 -21.73 -16.70
N LEU A 698 -11.69 -21.04 -15.72
CA LEU A 698 -12.93 -21.42 -15.03
C LEU A 698 -14.16 -21.42 -15.95
N ASN A 699 -14.29 -20.45 -16.87
CA ASN A 699 -15.43 -20.33 -17.77
C ASN A 699 -15.04 -20.70 -19.22
N PRO A 700 -14.98 -22.00 -19.57
CA PRO A 700 -14.62 -22.43 -20.92
C PRO A 700 -15.67 -22.10 -21.98
N GLU A 701 -16.95 -22.01 -21.62
CA GLU A 701 -18.06 -21.76 -22.55
C GLU A 701 -18.11 -20.30 -23.05
N VAL A 702 -17.65 -19.32 -22.26
CA VAL A 702 -17.62 -17.88 -22.62
C VAL A 702 -16.48 -17.55 -23.59
N ARG A 703 -16.10 -18.49 -24.46
CA ARG A 703 -15.07 -18.32 -25.50
C ARG A 703 -15.60 -17.92 -26.87
N PHE A 704 -16.92 -17.90 -27.07
CA PHE A 704 -17.54 -17.83 -28.40
C PHE A 704 -18.48 -16.63 -28.65
N LEU A 705 -18.75 -15.77 -27.66
CA LEU A 705 -19.76 -14.71 -27.76
C LEU A 705 -19.26 -13.26 -27.53
N ASN A 706 -18.04 -13.06 -27.03
CA ASN A 706 -17.44 -11.71 -26.98
C ASN A 706 -16.73 -11.39 -28.30
N SER A 707 -16.96 -10.18 -28.81
CA SER A 707 -16.60 -9.69 -30.15
C SER A 707 -15.10 -9.58 -30.47
N ASP A 708 -14.22 -9.83 -29.50
CA ASP A 708 -12.78 -9.51 -29.58
C ASP A 708 -11.96 -10.59 -30.32
N VAL A 709 -12.57 -11.23 -31.31
CA VAL A 709 -11.95 -12.19 -32.23
C VAL A 709 -12.13 -11.66 -33.65
N THR A 710 -11.41 -10.59 -33.97
CA THR A 710 -11.43 -9.93 -35.27
C THR A 710 -10.65 -10.68 -36.36
N ASP A 711 -9.89 -11.72 -35.99
CA ASP A 711 -9.19 -12.60 -36.94
C ASP A 711 -9.15 -14.08 -36.49
N ALA A 712 -8.80 -14.95 -37.43
CA ALA A 712 -8.69 -16.39 -37.21
C ALA A 712 -7.42 -16.81 -36.42
N ALA A 713 -6.40 -15.95 -36.30
CA ALA A 713 -5.17 -16.27 -35.57
C ALA A 713 -5.41 -16.22 -34.05
N GLY A 714 -6.14 -15.20 -33.58
CA GLY A 714 -6.59 -15.10 -32.19
C GLY A 714 -7.50 -16.27 -31.76
N PHE A 715 -8.29 -16.81 -32.69
CA PHE A 715 -9.09 -18.02 -32.47
C PHE A 715 -8.23 -19.29 -32.34
N VAL A 716 -7.35 -19.53 -33.33
CA VAL A 716 -6.49 -20.72 -33.37
C VAL A 716 -5.50 -20.76 -32.19
N ALA A 717 -4.87 -19.63 -31.84
CA ALA A 717 -3.95 -19.55 -30.70
C ALA A 717 -4.63 -19.86 -29.36
N ARG A 718 -5.93 -19.54 -29.22
CA ARG A 718 -6.72 -19.91 -28.04
C ARG A 718 -7.11 -21.39 -28.04
N LEU A 719 -7.35 -22.01 -29.20
CA LEU A 719 -7.62 -23.46 -29.29
C LEU A 719 -6.39 -24.31 -28.93
N SER A 720 -5.19 -23.92 -29.34
CA SER A 720 -3.94 -24.63 -29.02
C SER A 720 -3.49 -24.51 -27.55
N SER A 721 -4.19 -23.73 -26.71
CA SER A 721 -3.84 -23.45 -25.30
C SER A 721 -4.62 -24.27 -24.25
N ARG A 722 -5.31 -25.35 -24.66
CA ARG A 722 -6.17 -26.16 -23.77
C ARG A 722 -5.72 -27.62 -23.71
N SER A 723 -5.96 -28.26 -22.57
CA SER A 723 -5.80 -29.72 -22.39
C SER A 723 -6.87 -30.52 -23.15
N ASN A 724 -6.49 -31.69 -23.66
CA ASN A 724 -7.28 -32.51 -24.60
C ASN A 724 -8.75 -32.75 -24.21
N GLY A 725 -9.06 -32.96 -22.93
CA GLY A 725 -10.44 -33.21 -22.48
C GLY A 725 -11.43 -32.08 -22.76
N ALA A 726 -10.96 -30.82 -22.83
CA ALA A 726 -11.80 -29.69 -23.19
C ALA A 726 -12.10 -29.62 -24.71
N LEU A 727 -11.28 -30.26 -25.53
CA LEU A 727 -11.51 -30.38 -26.98
C LEU A 727 -12.48 -31.52 -27.29
N ASP A 728 -12.37 -32.68 -26.61
CA ASP A 728 -13.28 -33.82 -26.79
C ASP A 728 -14.75 -33.46 -26.48
N TYR A 729 -14.96 -32.68 -25.40
CA TYR A 729 -16.29 -32.17 -25.05
C TYR A 729 -16.88 -31.22 -26.10
N LEU A 730 -16.06 -30.34 -26.69
CA LEU A 730 -16.48 -29.46 -27.78
C LEU A 730 -16.83 -30.24 -29.06
N PHE A 731 -15.99 -31.22 -29.44
CA PHE A 731 -16.24 -32.01 -30.65
C PHE A 731 -17.54 -32.83 -30.58
N ARG A 732 -17.87 -33.43 -29.42
CA ARG A 732 -19.16 -34.10 -29.22
C ARG A 732 -20.35 -33.16 -29.39
N ARG A 733 -20.29 -31.96 -28.78
CA ARG A 733 -21.41 -31.00 -28.90
C ARG A 733 -21.61 -30.51 -30.34
N PHE A 734 -20.55 -30.39 -31.12
CA PHE A 734 -20.63 -30.07 -32.55
C PHE A 734 -21.13 -31.24 -33.43
N SER A 735 -20.95 -32.51 -33.04
CA SER A 735 -21.62 -33.63 -33.74
C SER A 735 -23.10 -33.74 -33.39
N ASP A 736 -23.46 -33.43 -32.15
CA ASP A 736 -24.78 -33.75 -31.59
C ASP A 736 -25.83 -32.65 -31.89
N GLU A 737 -25.42 -31.39 -32.08
CA GLU A 737 -26.33 -30.25 -32.32
C GLU A 737 -26.50 -29.86 -33.81
N GLY A 738 -25.97 -30.65 -34.77
CA GLY A 738 -26.47 -30.69 -36.16
C GLY A 738 -26.37 -29.41 -37.03
N TYR A 739 -25.48 -28.46 -36.69
CA TYR A 739 -25.32 -27.19 -37.42
C TYR A 739 -24.68 -27.34 -38.82
N LEU A 740 -25.45 -27.88 -39.76
CA LEU A 740 -25.15 -27.85 -41.19
C LEU A 740 -25.26 -26.42 -41.74
N PHE A 741 -24.12 -25.83 -42.09
CA PHE A 741 -24.12 -24.77 -43.12
C PHE A 741 -24.53 -25.40 -44.46
N GLN A 742 -25.58 -24.88 -45.09
CA GLN A 742 -25.90 -25.24 -46.47
C GLN A 742 -24.83 -24.67 -47.41
N GLY A 743 -24.09 -25.55 -48.06
CA GLY A 743 -22.98 -25.21 -48.97
C GLY A 743 -22.11 -26.43 -49.27
N GLU A 744 -21.78 -26.64 -50.54
CA GLU A 744 -21.10 -27.83 -51.06
C GLU A 744 -19.60 -27.93 -50.69
N ALA A 745 -18.95 -28.99 -51.20
CA ALA A 745 -17.49 -29.23 -51.21
C ALA A 745 -16.84 -29.48 -49.82
N SER A 746 -16.86 -30.73 -49.34
CA SER A 746 -15.85 -31.79 -49.62
C SER A 746 -14.70 -31.83 -48.61
N GLY A 747 -14.20 -33.06 -48.30
CA GLY A 747 -13.76 -33.43 -46.96
C GLY A 747 -12.43 -34.19 -46.73
N SER A 748 -11.44 -34.32 -47.65
CA SER A 748 -10.12 -34.95 -47.33
C SER A 748 -8.74 -34.39 -47.90
N ALA A 749 -8.49 -33.09 -47.62
CA ALA A 749 -7.51 -31.94 -47.81
C ALA A 749 -7.35 -30.93 -46.54
N ILE A 750 -7.39 -31.37 -45.26
CA ILE A 750 -6.68 -31.11 -43.96
C ILE A 750 -6.11 -32.43 -43.19
N VAL A 751 -6.88 -33.28 -42.47
CA VAL A 751 -6.56 -34.59 -41.73
C VAL A 751 -5.21 -35.32 -41.92
N SER A 752 -4.85 -35.86 -43.09
CA SER A 752 -3.60 -36.66 -43.22
C SER A 752 -2.34 -35.80 -43.11
N ILE A 753 -2.47 -34.47 -42.98
CA ILE A 753 -1.41 -33.60 -42.47
C ILE A 753 -1.74 -33.06 -41.06
N LEU A 754 -2.98 -33.13 -40.53
CA LEU A 754 -3.21 -33.11 -39.06
C LEU A 754 -2.25 -34.12 -38.39
N ASN A 755 -2.23 -35.36 -38.88
CA ASN A 755 -1.41 -36.44 -38.32
C ASN A 755 0.12 -36.30 -38.58
N ARG A 756 0.57 -35.40 -39.48
CA ARG A 756 2.00 -35.12 -39.72
C ARG A 756 2.55 -33.90 -38.97
N LEU A 757 1.72 -32.89 -38.71
CA LEU A 757 2.17 -31.69 -37.98
C LEU A 757 1.99 -31.78 -36.44
N GLN A 758 1.53 -32.91 -35.91
CA GLN A 758 1.40 -33.14 -34.46
C GLN A 758 2.46 -34.10 -33.90
N SER A 759 3.39 -34.58 -34.74
CA SER A 759 4.21 -35.76 -34.46
C SER A 759 5.73 -35.53 -34.60
N ASN A 760 6.22 -34.29 -34.41
CA ASN A 760 7.67 -34.06 -34.26
C ASN A 760 8.05 -32.85 -33.38
N VAL A 761 7.69 -32.94 -32.11
CA VAL A 761 8.46 -32.40 -30.97
C VAL A 761 8.65 -33.63 -30.07
N LEU A 762 9.81 -34.29 -30.01
CA LEU A 762 11.19 -33.77 -29.99
C LEU A 762 12.17 -34.52 -30.92
N THR A 763 13.21 -33.81 -31.36
CA THR A 763 14.54 -34.34 -31.77
C THR A 763 14.61 -35.47 -32.80
N GLY A 764 14.37 -35.16 -34.08
CA GLY A 764 14.77 -36.00 -35.22
C GLY A 764 14.77 -35.23 -36.56
N PRO A 765 15.67 -35.56 -37.52
CA PRO A 765 15.65 -34.96 -38.86
C PRO A 765 14.46 -35.50 -39.69
N VAL A 766 13.94 -34.67 -40.59
CA VAL A 766 12.79 -35.03 -41.45
C VAL A 766 13.30 -35.69 -42.74
N SER A 767 12.76 -36.88 -43.07
CA SER A 767 13.03 -37.59 -44.32
C SER A 767 11.79 -38.31 -44.84
N PHE A 768 11.57 -38.26 -46.15
CA PHE A 768 10.63 -39.10 -46.88
C PHE A 768 11.10 -40.56 -46.97
N ALA A 769 10.13 -41.47 -47.06
CA ALA A 769 10.34 -42.90 -47.33
C ALA A 769 9.57 -43.37 -48.57
N LEU A 770 9.91 -44.55 -49.10
CA LEU A 770 9.25 -45.14 -50.29
C LEU A 770 7.72 -45.25 -50.17
N ALA A 771 7.20 -45.45 -48.96
CA ALA A 771 5.78 -45.54 -48.66
C ALA A 771 5.02 -44.20 -48.82
N ASP A 772 5.73 -43.06 -48.85
CA ASP A 772 5.10 -41.74 -48.99
C ASP A 772 4.56 -41.49 -50.40
N ILE A 773 5.14 -42.13 -51.42
CA ILE A 773 4.63 -42.07 -52.80
C ILE A 773 3.40 -43.00 -52.91
N ARG A 774 2.24 -42.50 -52.48
CA ARG A 774 0.97 -43.26 -52.50
C ARG A 774 0.58 -43.76 -53.90
N SER A 775 0.79 -42.93 -54.93
CA SER A 775 0.65 -43.33 -56.33
C SER A 775 1.71 -42.65 -57.19
N LEU A 776 2.45 -43.44 -57.96
CA LEU A 776 3.58 -42.93 -58.76
C LEU A 776 3.12 -42.23 -60.04
N ASN A 777 2.06 -42.72 -60.69
CA ASN A 777 1.63 -42.22 -62.00
C ASN A 777 1.23 -40.73 -61.99
N PRO A 778 0.33 -40.24 -61.10
CA PRO A 778 0.00 -38.82 -61.05
C PRO A 778 1.17 -37.95 -60.57
N LEU A 779 2.05 -38.47 -59.70
CA LEU A 779 3.25 -37.76 -59.25
C LEU A 779 4.28 -37.61 -60.37
N ALA A 780 4.54 -38.68 -61.13
CA ALA A 780 5.46 -38.69 -62.25
C ALA A 780 4.97 -37.81 -63.40
N ALA A 781 3.66 -37.86 -63.71
CA ALA A 781 3.04 -36.97 -64.69
C ALA A 781 3.22 -35.49 -64.29
N ARG A 782 2.87 -35.12 -63.06
CA ARG A 782 3.03 -33.75 -62.54
C ARG A 782 4.47 -33.26 -62.49
N LEU A 783 5.41 -34.08 -62.02
CA LEU A 783 6.84 -33.73 -61.98
C LEU A 783 7.46 -33.68 -63.38
N LEU A 784 6.97 -34.45 -64.35
CA LEU A 784 7.42 -34.37 -65.74
C LEU A 784 6.83 -33.14 -66.47
N ALA A 785 5.55 -32.83 -66.25
CA ALA A 785 4.89 -31.66 -66.83
C ALA A 785 5.34 -30.34 -66.18
N GLY A 786 5.59 -30.34 -64.86
CA GLY A 786 5.92 -29.14 -64.08
C GLY A 786 4.70 -28.28 -63.76
N GLU A 787 3.54 -28.90 -63.51
CA GLU A 787 2.22 -28.25 -63.35
C GLU A 787 2.13 -27.37 -62.10
N GLY A 788 2.62 -26.14 -62.24
CA GLY A 788 2.65 -25.11 -61.20
C GLY A 788 4.05 -24.80 -60.70
N ALA A 789 4.20 -23.65 -60.05
CA ALA A 789 5.50 -23.11 -59.64
C ALA A 789 6.27 -24.02 -58.69
N PHE A 790 5.58 -24.77 -57.81
CA PHE A 790 6.21 -25.72 -56.89
C PHE A 790 6.72 -26.96 -57.63
N ASP A 791 5.91 -27.59 -58.48
CA ASP A 791 6.29 -28.81 -59.20
C ASP A 791 7.41 -28.53 -60.21
N SER A 792 7.35 -27.40 -60.93
CA SER A 792 8.44 -26.90 -61.78
C SER A 792 9.72 -26.62 -60.97
N TRP A 793 9.61 -26.07 -59.75
CA TRP A 793 10.76 -25.86 -58.88
C TRP A 793 11.36 -27.19 -58.39
N VAL A 794 10.56 -28.11 -57.84
CA VAL A 794 11.02 -29.45 -57.42
C VAL A 794 11.70 -30.17 -58.58
N LYS A 795 11.09 -30.17 -59.78
CA LYS A 795 11.67 -30.72 -61.01
C LYS A 795 13.07 -30.15 -61.31
N SER A 796 13.28 -28.85 -61.11
CA SER A 796 14.59 -28.20 -61.31
C SER A 796 15.67 -28.63 -60.31
N GLN A 797 15.29 -29.24 -59.19
CA GLN A 797 16.20 -29.73 -58.15
C GLN A 797 16.40 -31.26 -58.20
N LEU A 798 15.69 -31.97 -59.09
CA LEU A 798 15.89 -33.42 -59.30
C LEU A 798 17.18 -33.68 -60.09
N THR A 799 17.82 -34.81 -59.81
CA THR A 799 19.01 -35.24 -60.56
C THR A 799 18.64 -35.63 -62.00
N ALA A 800 19.62 -35.51 -62.91
CA ALA A 800 19.45 -35.88 -64.32
C ALA A 800 18.99 -37.34 -64.50
N GLU A 801 19.47 -38.25 -63.64
CA GLU A 801 19.05 -39.65 -63.57
C GLU A 801 17.53 -39.79 -63.31
N THR A 802 17.01 -39.09 -62.29
CA THR A 802 15.58 -39.07 -61.95
C THR A 802 14.75 -38.46 -63.08
N LEU A 803 15.24 -37.40 -63.72
CA LEU A 803 14.57 -36.75 -64.85
C LEU A 803 14.51 -37.64 -66.10
N SER A 804 15.56 -38.40 -66.40
CA SER A 804 15.53 -39.41 -67.47
C SER A 804 14.55 -40.55 -67.16
N LEU A 805 14.51 -41.04 -65.92
CA LEU A 805 13.56 -42.07 -65.51
C LEU A 805 12.10 -41.57 -65.56
N LEU A 806 11.83 -40.32 -65.15
CA LEU A 806 10.51 -39.68 -65.29
C LEU A 806 10.05 -39.65 -66.75
N ALA A 807 10.92 -39.25 -67.68
CA ALA A 807 10.60 -39.17 -69.11
C ALA A 807 10.31 -40.54 -69.73
N ILE A 808 11.07 -41.57 -69.36
CA ILE A 808 10.86 -42.95 -69.84
C ILE A 808 9.57 -43.55 -69.25
N TYR A 809 9.31 -43.33 -67.96
CA TYR A 809 8.17 -43.91 -67.24
C TYR A 809 6.82 -43.52 -67.83
N ASN A 810 6.68 -42.28 -68.32
CA ASN A 810 5.45 -41.79 -68.93
C ASN A 810 5.19 -42.33 -70.36
N THR A 811 5.98 -43.29 -70.84
CA THR A 811 5.70 -44.02 -72.10
C THR A 811 4.94 -45.33 -71.82
N PRO A 812 3.96 -45.75 -72.65
CA PRO A 812 3.04 -46.85 -72.30
C PRO A 812 3.67 -48.25 -72.12
N ALA A 813 4.93 -48.45 -72.51
CA ALA A 813 5.55 -49.78 -72.63
C ALA A 813 6.47 -50.20 -71.46
N ALA A 814 6.77 -49.30 -70.51
CA ALA A 814 7.82 -49.51 -69.51
C ALA A 814 7.39 -49.13 -68.09
N GLN A 815 6.43 -49.86 -67.52
CA GLN A 815 5.77 -49.52 -66.24
C GLN A 815 6.15 -50.37 -65.01
N PRO A 816 6.35 -51.71 -65.06
CA PRO A 816 6.59 -52.48 -63.81
C PRO A 816 7.96 -52.25 -63.17
N ALA A 817 9.06 -52.63 -63.82
CA ALA A 817 10.38 -52.68 -63.21
C ALA A 817 10.99 -51.29 -62.93
N THR A 818 10.72 -50.33 -63.82
CA THR A 818 11.11 -48.92 -63.71
C THR A 818 10.44 -48.20 -62.55
N SER A 819 9.21 -48.59 -62.15
CA SER A 819 8.44 -47.90 -61.11
C SER A 819 9.16 -47.82 -59.76
N ASN A 820 9.77 -48.93 -59.32
CA ASN A 820 10.44 -49.00 -58.03
C ASN A 820 11.76 -48.22 -58.02
N THR A 821 12.54 -48.28 -59.12
CA THR A 821 13.76 -47.47 -59.28
C THR A 821 13.43 -45.98 -59.30
N LEU A 822 12.37 -45.58 -60.02
CA LEU A 822 11.91 -44.19 -60.05
C LEU A 822 11.41 -43.72 -58.67
N ARG A 823 10.67 -44.56 -57.92
CA ARG A 823 10.28 -44.27 -56.53
C ARG A 823 11.49 -44.02 -55.62
N MET A 824 12.52 -44.87 -55.71
CA MET A 824 13.75 -44.73 -54.92
C MET A 824 14.46 -43.42 -55.24
N ASN A 825 14.64 -43.09 -56.52
CA ASN A 825 15.36 -41.89 -56.93
C ASN A 825 14.58 -40.59 -56.65
N ILE A 826 13.24 -40.59 -56.77
CA ILE A 826 12.42 -39.44 -56.32
C ILE A 826 12.55 -39.22 -54.80
N VAL A 827 12.44 -40.28 -53.98
CA VAL A 827 12.58 -40.15 -52.51
C VAL A 827 13.98 -39.70 -52.10
N ARG A 828 15.03 -40.24 -52.75
CA ARG A 828 16.42 -39.84 -52.56
C ARG A 828 16.61 -38.34 -52.82
N ASP A 829 16.18 -37.87 -53.99
CA ASP A 829 16.40 -36.49 -54.41
C ASP A 829 15.56 -35.52 -53.55
N LEU A 830 14.32 -35.86 -53.22
CA LEU A 830 13.50 -35.09 -52.27
C LEU A 830 14.12 -34.99 -50.87
N ASN A 831 14.80 -36.04 -50.40
CA ASN A 831 15.51 -36.02 -49.12
C ASN A 831 16.71 -35.07 -49.10
N VAL A 832 17.42 -34.93 -50.23
CA VAL A 832 18.46 -33.90 -50.39
C VAL A 832 17.83 -32.49 -50.41
N ILE A 833 16.63 -32.34 -50.99
CA ILE A 833 15.95 -31.04 -51.10
C ILE A 833 15.50 -30.49 -49.72
N ILE A 834 14.86 -31.28 -48.84
CA ILE A 834 14.48 -30.77 -47.49
C ILE A 834 15.65 -30.72 -46.49
N ALA A 835 16.77 -31.40 -46.75
CA ALA A 835 18.02 -31.17 -46.03
C ALA A 835 18.78 -29.93 -46.53
N GLY A 836 18.37 -29.32 -47.65
CA GLY A 836 19.03 -28.19 -48.28
C GLY A 836 18.73 -26.85 -47.59
N PRO A 837 19.73 -25.94 -47.44
CA PRO A 837 19.54 -24.64 -46.80
C PRO A 837 18.56 -23.72 -47.55
N SER A 838 18.24 -24.03 -48.81
CA SER A 838 17.29 -23.30 -49.65
C SER A 838 15.84 -23.36 -49.15
N ILE A 839 15.42 -24.41 -48.45
CA ILE A 839 14.07 -24.49 -47.84
C ILE A 839 13.97 -23.69 -46.52
N HIS A 840 15.08 -23.49 -45.82
CA HIS A 840 15.11 -22.72 -44.56
C HIS A 840 15.21 -21.19 -44.74
N ASN A 841 15.18 -20.69 -45.99
CA ASN A 841 15.14 -19.24 -46.26
C ASN A 841 13.71 -18.70 -46.02
N GLY A 842 13.46 -18.18 -44.81
CA GLY A 842 12.13 -17.93 -44.22
C GLY A 842 11.24 -16.84 -44.84
N SER A 843 11.42 -16.49 -46.12
CA SER A 843 10.73 -15.37 -46.79
C SER A 843 9.67 -15.76 -47.83
N ARG A 844 9.44 -17.06 -48.11
CA ARG A 844 8.49 -17.51 -49.16
C ARG A 844 7.38 -18.48 -48.76
N PHE A 845 7.43 -19.12 -47.59
CA PHE A 845 6.44 -20.13 -47.17
C PHE A 845 5.91 -19.98 -45.73
N ALA A 846 6.03 -18.79 -45.14
CA ALA A 846 5.68 -18.54 -43.73
C ALA A 846 4.16 -18.63 -43.39
N SER A 847 3.29 -18.78 -44.39
CA SER A 847 1.82 -18.65 -44.23
C SER A 847 0.99 -19.85 -44.70
N VAL A 848 1.59 -20.91 -45.27
CA VAL A 848 0.84 -22.10 -45.70
C VAL A 848 0.95 -23.20 -44.66
N SER A 849 -0.08 -23.31 -43.82
CA SER A 849 -0.26 -24.49 -42.98
C SER A 849 -0.60 -25.69 -43.86
N LEU A 850 0.43 -26.45 -44.23
CA LEU A 850 0.31 -27.75 -44.92
C LEU A 850 -0.71 -28.68 -44.25
N ARG A 851 -0.96 -28.46 -42.95
CA ARG A 851 -2.04 -29.11 -42.19
C ARG A 851 -3.37 -29.07 -42.95
N LYS A 852 -3.71 -27.96 -43.61
CA LYS A 852 -4.93 -27.85 -44.44
C LYS A 852 -4.79 -28.40 -45.87
N LEU A 853 -4.20 -29.60 -46.03
CA LEU A 853 -4.20 -30.40 -47.27
C LEU A 853 -4.41 -31.96 -47.13
N THR A 854 -5.11 -32.55 -46.10
CA THR A 854 -5.94 -33.85 -46.13
C THR A 854 -7.31 -34.23 -45.24
N GLU A 855 -8.62 -33.74 -44.92
CA GLU A 855 -9.86 -32.70 -44.95
C GLU A 855 -10.65 -31.78 -46.07
N TYR A 856 -10.32 -31.39 -47.33
CA TYR A 856 -11.16 -31.28 -48.57
C TYR A 856 -11.07 -32.36 -49.75
N PHE A 857 -9.95 -33.04 -50.09
CA PHE A 857 -9.76 -34.17 -51.08
C PHE A 857 -10.15 -35.63 -50.61
N LEU A 858 -9.20 -36.61 -50.50
CA LEU A 858 -9.20 -38.13 -50.26
C LEU A 858 -10.49 -38.92 -49.86
N GLU A 859 -11.59 -38.29 -49.45
CA GLU A 859 -12.87 -38.90 -49.06
C GLU A 859 -13.98 -38.51 -50.03
N LYS A 860 -13.97 -37.30 -50.60
CA LYS A 860 -14.96 -36.89 -51.61
C LYS A 860 -14.56 -37.32 -53.02
N ASN A 861 -14.39 -38.63 -53.14
CA ASN A 861 -14.80 -39.35 -54.33
C ASN A 861 -16.32 -39.59 -54.23
N VAL A 862 -17.11 -38.54 -54.47
CA VAL A 862 -18.57 -38.65 -54.59
C VAL A 862 -18.95 -38.46 -56.05
N ALA A 863 -19.40 -39.55 -56.67
CA ALA A 863 -20.35 -39.51 -57.77
C ALA A 863 -21.69 -40.01 -57.20
N GLY A 864 -22.78 -39.29 -57.49
CA GLY A 864 -24.11 -39.59 -56.93
C GLY A 864 -24.78 -38.35 -56.33
N ASP A 865 -25.34 -37.54 -57.24
CA ASP A 865 -26.58 -36.76 -57.20
C ASP A 865 -27.05 -36.06 -55.89
N ASP A 866 -27.29 -34.75 -56.03
CA ASP A 866 -27.81 -33.74 -55.07
C ASP A 866 -27.15 -33.67 -53.67
#